data_AF-A0A4U8TTD6-F1
#
_entry.id   AF-A0A4U8TTD6-F1
#
_cell.length_a   1.000
_cell.length_b   1.000
_cell.length_c   1.000
_cell.angle_alpha   90.00
_cell.angle_beta   90.00
_cell.angle_gamma   90.00
#
_symmetry.space_group_name_H-M   'P 1'
#
loop_
_entity.id
_entity.type
_entity.pdbx_description
1 polymer ?
#
loop_
_entity_poly.entity_id
_entity_poly.type
_entity_poly.pdbx_seq_one_letter_code
_entity_poly.pdbx_strand_id
1 'polypeptide(L)'
;MKTIFFVWIFVLIGIFALNGCEDSKNYTYQPKDRTELVNLINDENVNLSEIDTSKVRDFSFLFAHLGEECDDTLGWHKEDLLTPYLEKCKNTGIKRLDKIHAIKKQISDITLQIYNIESALKKEEQCKNDFEAFIAPRIQWRIQSKEGFFDEHSREYVKRKTLNDKERAQVRNEVIKENKSCIFLENADDGERIPSLEVQKVDLEGQLSHLLERLGTIVHWNTKNVKDMSFTFAKGFAWELLGNDYGQEAETKAELHWDTSNVENMQGMFFENYALSEEIQEWVTHLNVSQVTDMSYMFFMSNFNKDINAWNVGRVENMEAMFAHNFRFNQPLDKWNTSRVKNMAEMFYCALSFNQNIQSWNVGNVENMRHLFGGLCAVDSTSGFNQPLNAWNVSRVRDMSGMFAWLYDFNQPLDKWDTSSVENMSGMFKEAISFNQPLNSWNVSQVKDMSYMFSYAQSFNQPLDSWDTSNVEDMGAMFADSAFNQPINNWNVQKVEDMSKMFHSRVFNQPLDKWQVKSLKNMQGMFSESFLQNIDSWEIDRTQVKTADAFSPESPFLPKWYGEDTINDEELIAEVSSCFKFGLGCEADKVRFELPFKENNIKFFKGDKQGGFTHICLPYAEYSDEKRTKDIYKSISVCLDSIKVPQAKTMTLHFKDMRYQTHIGECEGEDS
;
A
#
# COMPACT_ATOMS: atom_id res chain seq x y z
N MET A 1 17.96 -63.19 42.77
CA MET A 1 19.06 -62.37 42.23
C MET A 1 18.68 -61.61 40.94
N LYS A 2 17.42 -61.17 40.79
CA LYS A 2 16.97 -60.29 39.68
C LYS A 2 16.11 -59.09 40.15
N THR A 3 16.04 -58.88 41.47
CA THR A 3 15.22 -57.81 42.08
C THR A 3 16.05 -56.75 42.82
N ILE A 4 17.38 -56.90 42.87
CA ILE A 4 18.30 -55.94 43.53
C ILE A 4 18.98 -55.01 42.50
N PHE A 5 18.94 -55.35 41.20
CA PHE A 5 19.51 -54.53 40.13
C PHE A 5 18.60 -53.36 39.70
N PHE A 6 17.29 -53.47 39.92
CA PHE A 6 16.32 -52.42 39.58
C PHE A 6 16.25 -51.28 40.61
N VAL A 7 16.69 -51.51 41.86
CA VAL A 7 16.62 -50.50 42.93
C VAL A 7 17.81 -49.54 42.90
N TRP A 8 18.95 -49.92 42.29
CA TRP A 8 20.12 -49.05 42.16
C TRP A 8 20.06 -48.07 40.98
N ILE A 9 19.24 -48.34 39.96
CA ILE A 9 19.02 -47.42 38.84
C ILE A 9 18.08 -46.27 39.24
N PHE A 10 17.13 -46.51 40.14
CA PHE A 10 16.22 -45.45 40.62
C PHE A 10 16.82 -44.53 41.70
N VAL A 11 17.88 -44.94 42.39
CA VAL A 11 18.58 -44.07 43.36
C VAL A 11 19.61 -43.15 42.69
N LEU A 12 20.12 -43.50 41.51
CA LEU A 12 20.97 -42.61 40.69
C LEU A 12 20.16 -41.62 39.82
N ILE A 13 18.91 -41.95 39.49
CA ILE A 13 17.99 -41.01 38.81
C ILE A 13 17.35 -40.02 39.81
N GLY A 14 17.32 -40.35 41.11
CA GLY A 14 16.79 -39.47 42.17
C GLY A 14 17.78 -38.43 42.74
N ILE A 15 19.07 -38.47 42.39
CA ILE A 15 20.08 -37.50 42.86
C ILE A 15 20.57 -36.56 41.74
N PHE A 16 20.15 -36.78 40.48
CA PHE A 16 20.38 -35.85 39.38
C PHE A 16 19.20 -34.89 39.11
N ALA A 17 18.15 -34.92 39.94
CA ALA A 17 16.98 -34.02 39.83
C ALA A 17 17.02 -32.82 40.80
N LEU A 18 18.17 -32.49 41.38
CA LEU A 18 18.35 -31.32 42.27
C LEU A 18 19.63 -30.52 42.00
N ASN A 19 20.16 -30.58 40.79
CA ASN A 19 21.00 -29.52 40.25
C ASN A 19 20.42 -29.18 38.89
N GLY A 20 19.84 -27.99 38.78
CA GLY A 20 19.45 -27.44 37.49
C GLY A 20 20.64 -27.43 36.57
N CYS A 21 20.61 -28.26 35.53
CA CYS A 21 21.19 -27.87 34.26
C CYS A 21 20.24 -26.83 33.67
N GLU A 22 20.35 -25.60 34.17
CA GLU A 22 20.21 -24.44 33.32
C GLU A 22 21.32 -24.64 32.28
N ASP A 23 20.96 -25.02 31.04
CA ASP A 23 21.90 -24.94 29.93
C ASP A 23 22.36 -23.48 29.92
N SER A 24 23.56 -23.21 30.45
CA SER A 24 24.11 -21.86 30.48
C SER A 24 24.39 -21.48 29.04
N LYS A 25 23.37 -20.93 28.35
CA LYS A 25 23.54 -20.31 27.04
C LYS A 25 24.61 -19.25 27.24
N ASN A 26 25.76 -19.48 26.64
CA ASN A 26 26.92 -18.63 26.81
C ASN A 26 26.73 -17.44 25.85
N TYR A 27 26.01 -16.42 26.30
CA TYR A 27 25.78 -15.22 25.51
C TYR A 27 27.11 -14.47 25.32
N THR A 28 27.50 -14.26 24.07
CA THR A 28 28.71 -13.52 23.71
C THR A 28 28.50 -12.00 23.83
N TYR A 29 27.27 -11.54 23.57
CA TYR A 29 26.93 -10.12 23.51
C TYR A 29 25.81 -9.77 24.48
N GLN A 30 25.93 -8.64 25.19
CA GLN A 30 24.93 -8.16 26.16
C GLN A 30 24.65 -6.66 25.94
N PRO A 31 23.89 -6.29 24.89
CA PRO A 31 23.53 -4.90 24.65
C PRO A 31 22.78 -4.30 25.85
N LYS A 32 23.14 -3.07 26.21
CA LYS A 32 22.52 -2.33 27.32
C LYS A 32 21.29 -1.54 26.89
N ASP A 33 21.20 -1.25 25.60
CA ASP A 33 20.15 -0.44 25.03
C ASP A 33 19.85 -0.87 23.57
N ARG A 34 18.84 -0.22 22.99
CA ARG A 34 18.43 -0.46 21.60
C ARG A 34 19.54 -0.16 20.60
N THR A 35 20.36 0.87 20.83
CA THR A 35 21.40 1.29 19.89
C THR A 35 22.49 0.23 19.79
N GLU A 36 22.96 -0.28 20.93
CA GLU A 36 23.90 -1.39 20.97
C GLU A 36 23.30 -2.64 20.31
N LEU A 37 22.02 -2.95 20.58
CA LEU A 37 21.34 -4.09 19.96
C LEU A 37 21.25 -3.97 18.44
N VAL A 38 20.84 -2.80 17.93
CA VAL A 38 20.79 -2.54 16.48
C VAL A 38 22.16 -2.69 15.83
N ASN A 39 23.23 -2.19 16.46
CA ASN A 39 24.58 -2.33 15.93
C ASN A 39 24.99 -3.81 15.80
N LEU A 40 24.64 -4.63 16.80
CA LEU A 40 24.89 -6.08 16.77
C LEU A 40 24.04 -6.79 15.71
N ILE A 41 22.78 -6.40 15.55
CA ILE A 41 21.90 -6.92 14.50
C ILE A 41 22.43 -6.54 13.12
N ASN A 42 23.02 -5.36 12.96
CA ASN A 42 23.60 -4.93 11.70
C ASN A 42 24.99 -5.54 11.42
N ASP A 43 25.67 -6.09 12.42
CA ASP A 43 26.96 -6.79 12.23
C ASP A 43 26.73 -8.25 11.83
N GLU A 44 26.95 -8.56 10.55
CA GLU A 44 26.76 -9.90 9.97
C GLU A 44 27.59 -11.02 10.61
N ASN A 45 28.68 -10.68 11.32
CA ASN A 45 29.51 -11.68 11.99
C ASN A 45 28.93 -12.13 13.32
N VAL A 46 27.93 -11.41 13.84
CA VAL A 46 27.27 -11.70 15.11
C VAL A 46 26.16 -12.71 14.89
N ASN A 47 26.24 -13.84 15.61
CA ASN A 47 25.12 -14.76 15.70
C ASN A 47 24.03 -14.17 16.61
N LEU A 48 22.85 -13.92 16.07
CA LEU A 48 21.73 -13.32 16.79
C LEU A 48 21.28 -14.15 18.00
N SER A 49 21.51 -15.47 17.99
CA SER A 49 21.23 -16.36 19.14
C SER A 49 22.22 -16.20 20.31
N GLU A 50 23.36 -15.55 20.09
CA GLU A 50 24.38 -15.26 21.12
C GLU A 50 24.18 -13.89 21.79
N ILE A 51 23.13 -13.15 21.40
CA ILE A 51 22.79 -11.85 21.98
C ILE A 51 21.82 -12.05 23.16
N ASP A 52 22.22 -11.59 24.34
CA ASP A 52 21.37 -11.46 25.51
C ASP A 52 20.61 -10.13 25.48
N THR A 53 19.31 -10.21 25.20
CA THR A 53 18.44 -9.02 25.15
C THR A 53 17.83 -8.63 26.51
N SER A 54 18.16 -9.34 27.59
CA SER A 54 17.50 -9.18 28.90
C SER A 54 17.58 -7.76 29.48
N LYS A 55 18.56 -6.95 29.06
CA LYS A 55 18.73 -5.55 29.51
C LYS A 55 18.07 -4.51 28.62
N VAL A 56 17.62 -4.90 27.43
CA VAL A 56 17.06 -3.97 26.43
C VAL A 56 15.57 -3.78 26.67
N ARG A 57 15.15 -2.52 26.77
CA ARG A 57 13.73 -2.17 27.01
C ARG A 57 12.98 -1.72 25.77
N ASP A 58 13.69 -1.37 24.71
CA ASP A 58 13.11 -0.79 23.49
C ASP A 58 13.48 -1.62 22.26
N PHE A 59 12.48 -2.26 21.67
CA PHE A 59 12.55 -3.08 20.46
C PHE A 59 11.91 -2.37 19.26
N SER A 60 11.66 -1.06 19.37
CA SER A 60 10.95 -0.33 18.33
C SER A 60 11.68 -0.42 16.98
N PHE A 61 10.95 -0.69 15.91
CA PHE A 61 11.46 -0.76 14.52
C PHE A 61 12.65 -1.72 14.29
N LEU A 62 12.86 -2.70 15.16
CA LEU A 62 14.06 -3.55 15.09
C LEU A 62 14.17 -4.36 13.79
N PHE A 63 13.05 -4.85 13.29
CA PHE A 63 12.92 -5.66 12.07
C PHE A 63 11.98 -5.01 11.04
N ALA A 64 11.84 -3.68 11.09
CA ALA A 64 11.07 -2.94 10.12
C ALA A 64 11.72 -3.02 8.73
N HIS A 65 10.89 -3.15 7.69
CA HIS A 65 11.31 -3.15 6.30
C HIS A 65 11.15 -1.75 5.71
N LEU A 66 12.18 -0.92 5.85
CA LEU A 66 12.21 0.44 5.36
C LEU A 66 13.44 0.60 4.44
N GLY A 67 13.29 1.32 3.32
CA GLY A 67 14.40 1.53 2.37
C GLY A 67 15.59 2.28 2.98
N GLU A 68 16.76 2.25 2.32
CA GLU A 68 18.03 2.81 2.84
C GLU A 68 17.94 4.30 3.26
N GLU A 69 17.15 5.09 2.54
CA GLU A 69 16.97 6.53 2.83
C GLU A 69 15.77 6.81 3.74
N CYS A 70 15.02 5.80 4.17
CA CYS A 70 13.69 5.95 4.79
C CYS A 70 12.71 6.79 3.94
N ASP A 71 13.01 6.98 2.66
CA ASP A 71 12.32 7.90 1.74
C ASP A 71 11.44 7.16 0.70
N ASP A 72 11.79 5.91 0.37
CA ASP A 72 11.26 5.20 -0.79
C ASP A 72 9.96 4.39 -0.55
N THR A 73 9.54 4.14 0.70
CA THR A 73 8.34 3.31 0.98
C THR A 73 7.10 4.08 1.47
N LEU A 74 7.23 5.35 1.85
CA LEU A 74 6.09 6.12 2.39
C LEU A 74 5.22 6.80 1.32
N GLY A 75 5.10 6.18 0.14
CA GLY A 75 4.55 6.78 -1.08
C GLY A 75 3.10 7.30 -1.02
N TRP A 76 2.38 7.12 0.09
CA TRP A 76 0.99 7.61 0.29
C TRP A 76 0.67 8.10 1.72
N HIS A 77 1.59 7.93 2.70
CA HIS A 77 1.35 8.28 4.11
C HIS A 77 2.29 9.40 4.62
N LYS A 78 2.83 10.19 3.68
CA LYS A 78 4.09 10.91 3.87
C LYS A 78 4.05 12.14 4.78
N GLU A 79 2.90 12.66 5.22
CA GLU A 79 2.93 14.06 5.70
C GLU A 79 2.81 14.36 7.20
N ASP A 80 2.44 13.47 8.12
CA ASP A 80 2.53 13.83 9.57
C ASP A 80 2.68 12.65 10.56
N LEU A 81 2.12 11.47 10.26
CA LEU A 81 2.01 10.37 11.22
C LEU A 81 3.34 9.66 11.52
N LEU A 82 4.23 9.56 10.54
CA LEU A 82 5.46 8.73 10.64
C LEU A 82 6.75 9.54 10.80
N THR A 83 6.69 10.87 10.70
CA THR A 83 7.85 11.78 10.80
C THR A 83 8.66 11.60 12.09
N PRO A 84 8.04 11.42 13.29
CA PRO A 84 8.79 11.14 14.53
C PRO A 84 9.50 9.77 14.52
N TYR A 85 9.08 8.84 13.67
CA TYR A 85 9.59 7.47 13.61
C TYR A 85 10.68 7.28 12.54
N LEU A 86 10.78 8.20 11.58
CA LEU A 86 11.81 8.23 10.53
C LEU A 86 13.25 8.28 11.10
N GLU A 87 13.48 8.88 12.27
CA GLU A 87 14.80 8.84 12.91
C GLU A 87 15.20 7.44 13.38
N LYS A 88 14.22 6.62 13.78
CA LYS A 88 14.43 5.23 14.22
C LYS A 88 14.58 4.25 13.06
N CYS A 89 14.15 4.64 11.86
CA CYS A 89 14.18 3.87 10.63
C CYS A 89 15.60 3.64 10.06
N LYS A 90 16.59 4.49 10.36
CA LYS A 90 17.98 4.36 9.87
C LYS A 90 18.74 3.13 10.40
N ASN A 91 18.06 2.26 11.15
CA ASN A 91 18.59 1.36 12.15
C ASN A 91 17.78 0.05 12.22
N THR A 92 17.25 -0.40 11.09
CA THR A 92 16.55 -1.68 10.98
C THR A 92 17.56 -2.80 10.67
N GLY A 93 17.30 -4.02 11.12
CA GLY A 93 18.12 -5.19 10.74
C GLY A 93 18.10 -5.56 9.26
N ILE A 94 17.58 -4.68 8.39
CA ILE A 94 17.38 -4.90 6.95
C ILE A 94 18.67 -5.04 6.16
N LYS A 95 19.79 -4.49 6.64
CA LYS A 95 21.08 -4.61 5.95
C LYS A 95 21.50 -6.07 5.74
N ARG A 96 21.13 -6.97 6.66
CA ARG A 96 21.32 -8.41 6.47
C ARG A 96 20.43 -8.96 5.35
N LEU A 97 19.21 -8.46 5.22
CA LEU A 97 18.24 -8.83 4.17
C LEU A 97 18.70 -8.39 2.76
N ASP A 98 19.20 -7.16 2.62
CA ASP A 98 19.65 -6.63 1.31
C ASP A 98 20.87 -7.36 0.75
N LYS A 99 21.78 -7.79 1.63
CA LYS A 99 22.92 -8.61 1.21
C LYS A 99 22.49 -10.01 0.80
N ILE A 100 21.47 -10.58 1.44
CA ILE A 100 20.84 -11.82 0.99
C ILE A 100 20.24 -11.65 -0.41
N HIS A 101 19.57 -10.52 -0.67
CA HIS A 101 19.07 -10.18 -2.01
C HIS A 101 20.21 -10.13 -3.04
N ALA A 102 21.35 -9.54 -2.69
CA ALA A 102 22.54 -9.53 -3.55
C ALA A 102 23.12 -10.93 -3.81
N ILE A 103 23.17 -11.80 -2.79
CA ILE A 103 23.62 -13.19 -2.96
C ILE A 103 22.63 -14.01 -3.82
N LYS A 104 21.31 -13.80 -3.69
CA LYS A 104 20.31 -14.42 -4.58
C LYS A 104 20.52 -14.03 -6.03
N LYS A 105 20.79 -12.75 -6.29
CA LYS A 105 21.10 -12.30 -7.66
C LYS A 105 22.29 -13.06 -8.23
N GLN A 106 23.35 -13.21 -7.44
CA GLN A 106 24.53 -13.99 -7.85
C GLN A 106 24.20 -15.47 -8.10
N ILE A 107 23.42 -16.12 -7.23
CA ILE A 107 22.99 -17.52 -7.41
C ILE A 107 22.14 -17.66 -8.67
N SER A 108 21.16 -16.77 -8.88
CA SER A 108 20.30 -16.77 -10.07
C SER A 108 21.12 -16.60 -11.34
N ASP A 109 22.09 -15.68 -11.34
CA ASP A 109 22.98 -15.42 -12.48
C ASP A 109 23.87 -16.63 -12.78
N ILE A 110 24.39 -17.32 -11.76
CA ILE A 110 25.22 -18.54 -11.92
C ILE A 110 24.37 -19.72 -12.40
N THR A 111 23.19 -19.95 -11.82
CA THR A 111 22.28 -21.02 -12.24
C THR A 111 21.86 -20.85 -13.70
N LEU A 112 21.57 -19.62 -14.14
CA LEU A 112 21.26 -19.33 -15.53
C LEU A 112 22.45 -19.61 -16.46
N GLN A 113 23.68 -19.30 -16.03
CA GLN A 113 24.89 -19.64 -16.78
C GLN A 113 25.08 -21.16 -16.91
N ILE A 114 24.93 -21.91 -15.83
CA ILE A 114 24.99 -23.38 -15.85
C ILE A 114 23.94 -23.95 -16.82
N TYR A 115 22.69 -23.50 -16.73
CA TYR A 115 21.62 -23.93 -17.63
C TYR A 115 21.94 -23.66 -19.11
N ASN A 116 22.50 -22.49 -19.43
CA ASN A 116 22.91 -22.16 -20.80
C ASN A 116 24.03 -23.08 -21.30
N ILE A 117 25.00 -23.41 -20.44
CA ILE A 117 26.08 -24.36 -20.77
C ILE A 117 25.53 -25.77 -20.98
N GLU A 118 24.64 -26.25 -20.10
CA GLU A 118 23.99 -27.56 -20.25
C GLU A 118 23.17 -27.66 -21.54
N SER A 119 22.44 -26.60 -21.88
CA SER A 119 21.70 -26.49 -23.14
C SER A 119 22.62 -26.55 -24.35
N ALA A 120 23.80 -25.90 -24.29
CA ALA A 120 24.82 -25.96 -25.32
C ALA A 120 25.41 -27.37 -25.46
N LEU A 121 25.82 -27.99 -24.35
CA LEU A 121 26.35 -29.36 -24.31
C LEU A 121 25.34 -30.38 -24.87
N LYS A 122 24.05 -30.25 -24.51
CA LYS A 122 22.99 -31.13 -25.03
C LYS A 122 22.78 -30.96 -26.53
N LYS A 123 22.85 -29.73 -27.05
CA LYS A 123 22.80 -29.46 -28.50
C LYS A 123 24.00 -30.07 -29.21
N GLU A 124 25.18 -30.01 -28.61
CA GLU A 124 26.41 -30.60 -29.16
C GLU A 124 26.35 -32.13 -29.16
N GLU A 125 25.86 -32.75 -28.08
CA GLU A 125 25.61 -34.20 -28.04
C GLU A 125 24.59 -34.63 -29.09
N GLN A 126 23.51 -33.86 -29.26
CA GLN A 126 22.54 -34.10 -30.33
C GLN A 126 23.19 -33.98 -31.72
N CYS A 127 24.01 -32.96 -31.97
CA CYS A 127 24.75 -32.81 -33.23
C CYS A 127 25.68 -34.00 -33.49
N LYS A 128 26.35 -34.52 -32.45
CA LYS A 128 27.20 -35.71 -32.54
C LYS A 128 26.36 -36.95 -32.90
N ASN A 129 25.25 -37.16 -32.23
CA ASN A 129 24.34 -38.27 -32.49
C ASN A 129 23.73 -38.19 -33.90
N ASP A 130 23.34 -37.01 -34.37
CA ASP A 130 22.85 -36.78 -35.73
C ASP A 130 23.92 -37.07 -36.78
N PHE A 131 25.17 -36.64 -36.54
CA PHE A 131 26.30 -36.94 -37.41
C PHE A 131 26.59 -38.45 -37.49
N GLU A 132 26.60 -39.15 -36.35
CA GLU A 132 26.77 -40.60 -36.30
C GLU A 132 25.59 -41.33 -36.99
N ALA A 133 24.36 -40.88 -36.79
CA ALA A 133 23.17 -41.42 -37.44
C ALA A 133 23.16 -41.19 -38.96
N PHE A 134 23.74 -40.09 -39.45
CA PHE A 134 23.86 -39.80 -40.87
C PHE A 134 24.99 -40.61 -41.54
N ILE A 135 26.09 -40.85 -40.83
CA ILE A 135 27.23 -41.62 -41.33
C ILE A 135 26.99 -43.14 -41.27
N ALA A 136 26.33 -43.65 -40.23
CA ALA A 136 26.17 -45.08 -40.00
C ALA A 136 25.51 -45.84 -41.19
N PRO A 137 24.46 -45.32 -41.86
CA PRO A 137 23.86 -45.95 -43.04
C PRO A 137 24.79 -45.94 -44.26
N ARG A 138 25.55 -44.85 -44.48
CA ARG A 138 26.52 -44.73 -45.59
C ARG A 138 27.70 -45.71 -45.41
N ILE A 139 28.15 -45.93 -44.18
CA ILE A 139 29.15 -46.95 -43.85
C ILE A 139 28.56 -48.35 -44.05
N GLN A 140 27.34 -48.62 -43.55
CA GLN A 140 26.66 -49.91 -43.74
C GLN A 140 26.45 -50.25 -45.22
N TRP A 141 26.02 -49.30 -46.05
CA TRP A 141 25.85 -49.48 -47.49
C TRP A 141 27.19 -49.78 -48.20
N ARG A 142 28.30 -49.15 -47.78
CA ARG A 142 29.65 -49.45 -48.30
C ARG A 142 30.15 -50.84 -47.87
N ILE A 143 29.72 -51.32 -46.70
CA ILE A 143 30.01 -52.68 -46.24
C ILE A 143 29.20 -53.69 -47.05
N GLN A 144 27.88 -53.49 -47.18
CA GLN A 144 26.97 -54.38 -47.95
C GLN A 144 27.32 -54.43 -49.45
N SER A 145 27.70 -53.30 -50.07
CA SER A 145 28.15 -53.28 -51.47
C SER A 145 29.51 -53.97 -51.71
N LYS A 146 30.19 -54.42 -50.65
CA LYS A 146 31.46 -55.16 -50.70
C LYS A 146 31.40 -56.54 -50.03
N GLU A 147 30.22 -57.01 -49.62
CA GLU A 147 30.04 -58.28 -48.88
C GLU A 147 30.47 -59.54 -49.66
N GLY A 148 30.65 -59.46 -50.99
CA GLY A 148 31.16 -60.56 -51.80
C GLY A 148 32.70 -60.68 -51.90
N PHE A 149 33.48 -59.74 -51.34
CA PHE A 149 34.92 -59.61 -51.69
C PHE A 149 35.93 -59.74 -50.55
N PHE A 150 35.54 -59.97 -49.28
CA PHE A 150 36.49 -59.95 -48.14
C PHE A 150 36.23 -61.02 -47.07
N ASP A 151 37.32 -61.59 -46.51
CA ASP A 151 37.29 -62.49 -45.35
C ASP A 151 36.96 -61.78 -44.02
N GLU A 152 36.71 -62.54 -42.95
CA GLU A 152 36.24 -62.03 -41.65
C GLU A 152 37.24 -61.06 -40.98
N HIS A 153 38.55 -61.24 -41.20
CA HIS A 153 39.59 -60.39 -40.64
C HIS A 153 39.73 -59.06 -41.40
N SER A 154 39.53 -59.10 -42.71
CA SER A 154 39.51 -57.92 -43.59
C SER A 154 38.28 -57.04 -43.36
N ARG A 155 37.16 -57.61 -42.89
CA ARG A 155 35.96 -56.86 -42.49
C ARG A 155 36.20 -55.96 -41.27
N GLU A 156 36.97 -56.43 -40.28
CA GLU A 156 37.35 -55.64 -39.10
C GLU A 156 38.26 -54.45 -39.47
N TYR A 157 39.17 -54.64 -40.44
CA TYR A 157 40.09 -53.61 -40.94
C TYR A 157 39.36 -52.53 -41.76
N VAL A 158 38.41 -52.92 -42.63
CA VAL A 158 37.60 -51.97 -43.42
C VAL A 158 36.64 -51.17 -42.54
N LYS A 159 36.09 -51.78 -41.46
CA LYS A 159 35.29 -51.07 -40.44
C LYS A 159 36.06 -49.93 -39.77
N ARG A 160 37.38 -50.05 -39.57
CA ARG A 160 38.22 -49.02 -38.92
C ARG A 160 38.67 -47.86 -39.82
N LYS A 161 38.52 -47.95 -41.15
CA LYS A 161 39.14 -47.00 -42.11
C LYS A 161 38.21 -46.45 -43.22
N THR A 162 36.89 -46.58 -43.10
CA THR A 162 35.95 -46.43 -44.25
C THR A 162 35.71 -45.01 -44.78
N LEU A 163 36.14 -43.95 -44.09
CA LEU A 163 36.05 -42.58 -44.58
C LEU A 163 37.43 -41.92 -44.50
N ASN A 164 37.94 -41.45 -45.64
CA ASN A 164 39.13 -40.58 -45.67
C ASN A 164 38.75 -39.17 -45.19
N ASP A 165 39.74 -38.37 -44.79
CA ASP A 165 39.51 -37.07 -44.13
C ASP A 165 38.69 -36.09 -44.99
N LYS A 166 38.80 -36.19 -46.32
CA LYS A 166 38.04 -35.37 -47.27
C LYS A 166 36.55 -35.73 -47.29
N GLU A 167 36.22 -37.02 -47.21
CA GLU A 167 34.83 -37.50 -47.13
C GLU A 167 34.20 -37.15 -45.77
N ARG A 168 34.98 -37.23 -44.67
CA ARG A 168 34.52 -36.77 -43.36
C ARG A 168 34.21 -35.28 -43.36
N ALA A 169 35.04 -34.47 -44.03
CA ALA A 169 34.83 -33.04 -44.17
C ALA A 169 33.59 -32.68 -45.00
N GLN A 170 33.25 -33.48 -46.02
CA GLN A 170 32.05 -33.24 -46.82
C GLN A 170 30.75 -33.55 -46.06
N VAL A 171 30.71 -34.67 -45.34
CA VAL A 171 29.55 -35.04 -44.50
C VAL A 171 29.34 -34.02 -43.38
N ARG A 172 30.45 -33.60 -42.75
CA ARG A 172 30.49 -32.52 -41.76
C ARG A 172 29.84 -31.23 -42.29
N ASN A 173 30.17 -30.80 -43.51
CA ASN A 173 29.56 -29.61 -44.13
C ASN A 173 28.06 -29.79 -44.48
N GLU A 174 27.61 -31.01 -44.81
CA GLU A 174 26.19 -31.32 -45.05
C GLU A 174 25.37 -31.22 -43.74
N VAL A 175 25.87 -31.79 -42.65
CA VAL A 175 25.24 -31.73 -41.31
C VAL A 175 25.17 -30.28 -40.79
N ILE A 176 26.23 -29.49 -40.96
CA ILE A 176 26.24 -28.05 -40.60
C ILE A 176 25.16 -27.28 -41.40
N LYS A 177 24.96 -27.62 -42.68
CA LYS A 177 24.04 -26.91 -43.56
C LYS A 177 22.57 -27.19 -43.22
N GLU A 178 22.24 -28.42 -42.81
CA GLU A 178 20.89 -28.80 -42.38
C GLU A 178 20.59 -28.39 -40.93
N ASN A 179 21.61 -28.39 -40.06
CA ASN A 179 21.46 -28.08 -38.64
C ASN A 179 22.29 -26.82 -38.27
N LYS A 180 21.75 -25.65 -38.63
CA LYS A 180 22.40 -24.31 -38.53
C LYS A 180 22.94 -23.93 -37.13
N SER A 181 22.63 -24.70 -36.08
CA SER A 181 23.11 -24.51 -34.70
C SER A 181 24.36 -25.31 -34.33
N CYS A 182 24.86 -26.21 -35.18
CA CYS A 182 26.04 -27.03 -34.90
C CYS A 182 27.34 -26.29 -35.27
N ILE A 183 27.85 -25.44 -34.38
CA ILE A 183 29.09 -24.66 -34.60
C ILE A 183 30.36 -25.54 -34.58
N PHE A 184 30.32 -26.69 -33.91
CA PHE A 184 31.50 -27.50 -33.57
C PHE A 184 32.13 -28.32 -34.71
N LEU A 185 31.49 -28.36 -35.86
CA LEU A 185 31.98 -29.15 -36.98
C LEU A 185 32.96 -28.36 -37.86
N GLU A 186 33.28 -27.10 -37.59
CA GLU A 186 34.22 -26.33 -38.43
C GLU A 186 35.71 -26.72 -38.25
N ASN A 187 36.17 -27.13 -37.07
CA ASN A 187 37.58 -27.53 -36.86
C ASN A 187 37.69 -28.80 -35.99
N ALA A 188 38.38 -29.83 -36.48
CA ALA A 188 38.64 -31.06 -35.71
C ALA A 188 39.64 -30.86 -34.55
N ASP A 189 40.27 -29.68 -34.47
CA ASP A 189 41.19 -29.29 -33.41
C ASP A 189 40.51 -28.56 -32.24
N ASP A 190 39.21 -28.24 -32.31
CA ASP A 190 38.44 -27.67 -31.19
C ASP A 190 38.06 -28.73 -30.14
N GLY A 191 38.79 -29.85 -30.07
CA GLY A 191 38.65 -30.87 -29.02
C GLY A 191 38.83 -30.33 -27.59
N GLU A 192 39.27 -29.08 -27.44
CA GLU A 192 39.41 -28.37 -26.17
C GLU A 192 38.13 -27.66 -25.71
N ARG A 193 37.15 -27.39 -26.59
CA ARG A 193 36.03 -26.51 -26.23
C ARG A 193 34.87 -27.20 -25.49
N ILE A 194 34.57 -28.48 -25.74
CA ILE A 194 33.65 -29.28 -24.90
C ILE A 194 34.25 -29.46 -23.50
N PRO A 195 35.51 -29.94 -23.36
CA PRO A 195 36.19 -29.98 -22.07
C PRO A 195 36.26 -28.60 -21.40
N SER A 196 36.41 -27.50 -22.15
CA SER A 196 36.39 -26.14 -21.61
C SER A 196 35.02 -25.73 -21.07
N LEU A 197 33.92 -26.08 -21.74
CA LEU A 197 32.56 -25.85 -21.24
C LEU A 197 32.24 -26.73 -20.02
N GLU A 198 32.69 -27.98 -20.01
CA GLU A 198 32.60 -28.87 -18.84
C GLU A 198 33.41 -28.34 -17.65
N VAL A 199 34.62 -27.83 -17.88
CA VAL A 199 35.45 -27.19 -16.84
C VAL A 199 34.79 -25.91 -16.32
N GLN A 200 34.23 -25.07 -17.20
CA GLN A 200 33.49 -23.88 -16.81
C GLN A 200 32.24 -24.22 -15.99
N LYS A 201 31.53 -25.28 -16.36
CA LYS A 201 30.39 -25.80 -15.59
C LYS A 201 30.82 -26.22 -14.18
N VAL A 202 31.90 -27.02 -14.06
CA VAL A 202 32.42 -27.47 -12.76
C VAL A 202 32.86 -26.29 -11.88
N ASP A 203 33.49 -25.27 -12.46
CA ASP A 203 33.87 -24.05 -11.72
C ASP A 203 32.64 -23.27 -11.21
N LEU A 204 31.63 -23.06 -12.07
CA LEU A 204 30.38 -22.42 -11.70
C LEU A 204 29.60 -23.23 -10.64
N GLU A 205 29.59 -24.55 -10.72
CA GLU A 205 29.03 -25.44 -9.70
C GLU A 205 29.78 -25.32 -8.36
N GLY A 206 31.11 -25.19 -8.41
CA GLY A 206 31.93 -24.91 -7.23
C GLY A 206 31.63 -23.55 -6.59
N GLN A 207 31.49 -22.50 -7.41
CA GLN A 207 31.08 -21.17 -6.96
C GLN A 207 29.68 -21.19 -6.34
N LEU A 208 28.73 -21.89 -6.98
CA LEU A 208 27.38 -22.07 -6.47
C LEU A 208 27.39 -22.81 -5.13
N SER A 209 28.18 -23.90 -5.01
CA SER A 209 28.35 -24.65 -3.76
C SER A 209 28.90 -23.76 -2.64
N HIS A 210 29.88 -22.90 -2.91
CA HIS A 210 30.44 -21.98 -1.93
C HIS A 210 29.44 -20.88 -1.52
N LEU A 211 28.65 -20.36 -2.47
CA LEU A 211 27.58 -19.41 -2.15
C LEU A 211 26.51 -20.07 -1.27
N LEU A 212 26.09 -21.29 -1.60
CA LEU A 212 25.14 -22.08 -0.81
C LEU A 212 25.69 -22.45 0.57
N GLU A 213 26.99 -22.75 0.68
CA GLU A 213 27.67 -22.95 1.96
C GLU A 213 27.66 -21.68 2.82
N ARG A 214 27.86 -20.50 2.21
CA ARG A 214 27.72 -19.19 2.87
C ARG A 214 26.30 -18.91 3.35
N LEU A 215 25.27 -19.44 2.70
CA LEU A 215 23.86 -19.29 3.09
C LEU A 215 23.42 -20.32 4.16
N GLY A 216 24.14 -21.42 4.34
CA GLY A 216 23.88 -22.41 5.40
C GLY A 216 23.66 -23.86 4.92
N THR A 217 24.68 -24.44 4.27
CA THR A 217 24.98 -25.89 4.05
C THR A 217 23.83 -26.89 3.85
N ILE A 218 23.63 -27.37 2.62
CA ILE A 218 22.76 -28.53 2.25
C ILE A 218 23.67 -29.78 2.24
N VAL A 219 23.48 -30.82 3.06
CA VAL A 219 22.52 -31.92 2.79
C VAL A 219 21.80 -32.41 4.04
N HIS A 220 22.18 -31.95 5.23
CA HIS A 220 21.45 -32.21 6.48
C HIS A 220 21.36 -30.89 7.23
N TRP A 221 20.18 -30.28 7.22
CA TRP A 221 19.92 -29.09 8.01
C TRP A 221 20.21 -29.44 9.48
N ASN A 222 21.28 -28.86 10.04
CA ASN A 222 21.56 -28.83 11.47
C ASN A 222 21.70 -27.35 11.83
N THR A 223 20.58 -26.74 12.23
CA THR A 223 20.44 -25.31 12.54
C THR A 223 21.26 -24.86 13.74
N LYS A 224 21.94 -25.75 14.48
CA LYS A 224 22.84 -25.38 15.59
C LYS A 224 23.96 -24.42 15.17
N ASN A 225 24.31 -24.35 13.89
CA ASN A 225 25.42 -23.54 13.39
C ASN A 225 24.98 -22.42 12.42
N VAL A 226 23.68 -22.12 12.30
CA VAL A 226 23.21 -20.99 11.49
C VAL A 226 23.59 -19.70 12.23
N LYS A 227 24.68 -19.08 11.78
CA LYS A 227 25.20 -17.81 12.33
C LYS A 227 24.34 -16.61 11.97
N ASP A 228 23.45 -16.75 10.98
CA ASP A 228 22.64 -15.64 10.51
C ASP A 228 21.17 -16.06 10.37
N MET A 229 20.31 -15.57 11.27
CA MET A 229 18.87 -15.84 11.21
C MET A 229 18.12 -14.84 10.33
N SER A 230 18.80 -13.91 9.65
CA SER A 230 18.21 -13.05 8.61
C SER A 230 17.43 -13.85 7.54
N PHE A 231 17.86 -15.07 7.23
CA PHE A 231 17.13 -16.02 6.35
C PHE A 231 15.74 -16.39 6.86
N THR A 232 15.55 -16.46 8.18
CA THR A 232 14.24 -16.67 8.79
C THR A 232 13.39 -15.39 8.76
N PHE A 233 13.92 -14.20 8.55
CA PHE A 233 13.06 -13.02 8.33
C PHE A 233 12.58 -12.90 6.88
N ALA A 234 13.07 -13.76 5.99
CA ALA A 234 12.90 -13.63 4.55
C ALA A 234 12.14 -14.78 3.88
N LYS A 235 11.62 -15.81 4.58
CA LYS A 235 11.28 -17.14 3.98
C LYS A 235 10.30 -17.14 2.79
N GLY A 236 9.59 -16.06 2.48
CA GLY A 236 9.02 -15.89 1.12
C GLY A 236 10.05 -16.11 -0.01
N PHE A 237 11.32 -15.91 0.31
CA PHE A 237 12.51 -15.97 -0.53
C PHE A 237 13.06 -17.40 -0.76
N ALA A 238 12.83 -18.35 0.14
CA ALA A 238 13.33 -19.73 -0.01
C ALA A 238 12.54 -20.53 -1.06
N TRP A 239 11.24 -20.25 -1.20
CA TRP A 239 10.36 -20.87 -2.20
C TRP A 239 10.70 -20.43 -3.64
N GLU A 240 11.05 -19.15 -3.83
CA GLU A 240 11.48 -18.62 -5.14
C GLU A 240 12.88 -19.11 -5.57
N LEU A 241 13.73 -19.53 -4.62
CA LEU A 241 15.12 -19.93 -4.88
C LEU A 241 15.28 -21.41 -5.24
N LEU A 242 14.46 -22.31 -4.68
CA LEU A 242 14.73 -23.74 -4.72
C LEU A 242 13.85 -24.54 -5.70
N GLY A 243 12.72 -24.00 -6.14
CA GLY A 243 11.81 -24.71 -7.05
C GLY A 243 11.31 -26.06 -6.49
N ASN A 244 10.35 -26.67 -7.18
CA ASN A 244 9.67 -27.88 -6.72
C ASN A 244 10.53 -29.17 -6.71
N ASP A 245 11.83 -29.12 -7.04
CA ASP A 245 12.65 -30.31 -7.32
C ASP A 245 13.50 -30.83 -6.16
N TYR A 246 13.65 -30.09 -5.05
CA TYR A 246 14.41 -30.56 -3.88
C TYR A 246 13.48 -30.98 -2.74
N GLY A 247 12.65 -31.99 -3.05
CA GLY A 247 11.78 -32.63 -2.07
C GLY A 247 12.57 -33.40 -1.02
N GLN A 248 12.80 -32.76 0.13
CA GLN A 248 12.73 -33.37 1.45
C GLN A 248 12.73 -32.27 2.52
N GLU A 249 11.59 -32.10 3.18
CA GLU A 249 11.44 -31.28 4.40
C GLU A 249 12.30 -31.88 5.51
N ALA A 250 13.50 -31.34 5.69
CA ALA A 250 14.19 -31.49 6.97
C ALA A 250 13.60 -30.43 7.92
N GLU A 251 12.72 -30.87 8.83
CA GLU A 251 12.29 -30.07 9.97
C GLU A 251 13.52 -29.62 10.76
N THR A 252 13.88 -28.36 10.64
CA THR A 252 14.83 -27.75 11.58
C THR A 252 14.31 -26.46 12.15
N LYS A 253 13.93 -26.55 13.42
CA LYS A 253 13.72 -25.41 14.32
C LYS A 253 15.08 -24.74 14.56
N ALA A 254 15.30 -23.56 13.98
CA ALA A 254 16.22 -22.60 14.58
C ALA A 254 15.43 -21.87 15.67
N GLU A 255 15.74 -22.10 16.94
CA GLU A 255 15.06 -21.41 18.02
C GLU A 255 15.83 -20.13 18.37
N LEU A 256 15.34 -18.99 17.87
CA LEU A 256 15.71 -17.68 18.39
C LEU A 256 15.13 -17.54 19.79
N HIS A 257 15.97 -17.35 20.80
CA HIS A 257 15.53 -17.17 22.19
C HIS A 257 16.06 -15.85 22.73
N TRP A 258 15.32 -14.78 22.45
CA TRP A 258 15.53 -13.49 23.08
C TRP A 258 14.63 -13.35 24.30
N ASP A 259 15.22 -12.91 25.41
CA ASP A 259 14.46 -12.55 26.59
C ASP A 259 13.83 -11.16 26.36
N THR A 260 12.51 -11.13 26.17
CA THR A 260 11.73 -9.90 26.03
C THR A 260 11.00 -9.50 27.31
N SER A 261 11.29 -10.17 28.43
CA SER A 261 10.57 -9.95 29.69
C SER A 261 10.73 -8.54 30.27
N ASN A 262 11.72 -7.78 29.82
CA ASN A 262 11.95 -6.38 30.21
C ASN A 262 11.61 -5.36 29.12
N VAL A 263 11.09 -5.80 27.97
CA VAL A 263 10.76 -4.92 26.84
C VAL A 263 9.49 -4.13 27.16
N GLU A 264 9.60 -2.81 27.13
CA GLU A 264 8.52 -1.85 27.39
C GLU A 264 7.97 -1.27 26.08
N ASN A 265 8.78 -1.20 25.01
CA ASN A 265 8.39 -0.64 23.71
C ASN A 265 8.64 -1.63 22.57
N MET A 266 7.60 -2.01 21.82
CA MET A 266 7.66 -2.85 20.61
C MET A 266 7.10 -2.15 19.37
N GLN A 267 7.03 -0.81 19.40
CA GLN A 267 6.48 -0.02 18.32
C GLN A 267 7.14 -0.33 16.98
N GLY A 268 6.36 -0.66 15.96
CA GLY A 268 6.88 -0.87 14.60
C GLY A 268 7.88 -2.02 14.47
N MET A 269 7.97 -2.93 15.45
CA MET A 269 9.02 -3.97 15.47
C MET A 269 9.11 -4.75 14.15
N PHE A 270 7.99 -5.02 13.47
CA PHE A 270 7.89 -5.69 12.17
C PHE A 270 7.17 -4.84 11.10
N PHE A 271 7.30 -3.51 11.20
CA PHE A 271 6.71 -2.57 10.25
C PHE A 271 7.07 -2.89 8.79
N GLU A 272 6.08 -2.90 7.90
CA GLU A 272 6.20 -3.21 6.46
C GLU A 272 6.85 -4.57 6.14
N ASN A 273 6.92 -5.49 7.10
CA ASN A 273 7.58 -6.78 6.89
C ASN A 273 6.65 -7.81 6.24
N TYR A 274 6.55 -7.78 4.92
CA TYR A 274 5.69 -8.67 4.12
C TYR A 274 6.23 -10.10 3.95
N ALA A 275 7.44 -10.40 4.44
CA ALA A 275 8.16 -11.64 4.18
C ALA A 275 8.49 -12.47 5.43
N LEU A 276 7.85 -12.20 6.58
CA LEU A 276 8.11 -12.96 7.81
C LEU A 276 7.92 -14.46 7.56
N SER A 277 8.94 -15.24 7.90
CA SER A 277 8.86 -16.70 7.80
C SER A 277 7.90 -17.31 8.79
N GLU A 278 7.53 -18.56 8.53
CA GLU A 278 6.77 -19.33 9.51
C GLU A 278 7.52 -19.47 10.84
N GLU A 279 8.83 -19.69 10.82
CA GLU A 279 9.67 -19.82 12.03
C GLU A 279 9.70 -18.52 12.84
N ILE A 280 9.80 -17.36 12.19
CA ILE A 280 9.79 -16.07 12.87
C ILE A 280 8.41 -15.73 13.38
N GLN A 281 7.35 -16.00 12.61
CA GLN A 281 6.00 -15.81 13.10
C GLN A 281 5.74 -16.73 14.31
N GLU A 282 6.26 -17.96 14.30
CA GLU A 282 6.20 -18.88 15.44
C GLU A 282 7.04 -18.38 16.63
N TRP A 283 8.24 -17.84 16.39
CA TRP A 283 9.03 -17.21 17.44
C TRP A 283 8.29 -16.03 18.09
N VAL A 284 7.60 -15.21 17.28
CA VAL A 284 6.81 -14.08 17.75
C VAL A 284 5.72 -14.54 18.73
N THR A 285 5.08 -15.70 18.53
CA THR A 285 4.06 -16.20 19.48
C THR A 285 4.62 -16.43 20.89
N HIS A 286 5.92 -16.67 21.01
CA HIS A 286 6.61 -16.96 22.28
C HIS A 286 7.17 -15.71 22.99
N LEU A 287 7.02 -14.52 22.42
CA LEU A 287 7.49 -13.29 23.06
C LEU A 287 6.76 -13.04 24.39
N ASN A 288 7.53 -12.73 25.43
CA ASN A 288 6.96 -12.18 26.65
C ASN A 288 6.69 -10.70 26.46
N VAL A 289 5.41 -10.33 26.36
CA VAL A 289 4.97 -8.94 26.17
C VAL A 289 4.39 -8.30 27.44
N SER A 290 4.59 -8.93 28.61
CA SER A 290 3.92 -8.52 29.86
C SER A 290 4.34 -7.15 30.40
N GLN A 291 5.49 -6.62 29.97
CA GLN A 291 5.97 -5.29 30.34
C GLN A 291 5.70 -4.24 29.25
N VAL A 292 5.24 -4.65 28.07
CA VAL A 292 5.08 -3.76 26.92
C VAL A 292 3.94 -2.78 27.15
N THR A 293 4.22 -1.50 26.96
CA THR A 293 3.25 -0.39 27.03
C THR A 293 2.89 0.17 25.66
N ASP A 294 3.76 0.01 24.66
CA ASP A 294 3.54 0.49 23.29
C ASP A 294 3.79 -0.63 22.26
N MET A 295 2.74 -0.98 21.50
CA MET A 295 2.78 -1.92 20.37
C MET A 295 2.31 -1.27 19.06
N SER A 296 2.25 0.05 19.02
CA SER A 296 1.78 0.77 17.84
C SER A 296 2.59 0.36 16.61
N TYR A 297 1.91 0.16 15.47
CA TYR A 297 2.51 -0.21 14.20
C TYR A 297 3.29 -1.54 14.18
N MET A 298 3.24 -2.36 15.24
CA MET A 298 4.12 -3.54 15.38
C MET A 298 4.08 -4.49 14.17
N PHE A 299 2.91 -4.68 13.56
CA PHE A 299 2.67 -5.55 12.40
C PHE A 299 2.08 -4.79 11.20
N PHE A 300 2.24 -3.46 11.15
CA PHE A 300 1.78 -2.62 10.05
C PHE A 300 2.31 -3.15 8.71
N MET A 301 1.45 -3.32 7.70
CA MET A 301 1.83 -3.83 6.37
C MET A 301 2.66 -5.14 6.40
N SER A 302 2.46 -5.99 7.40
CA SER A 302 3.16 -7.28 7.50
C SER A 302 2.31 -8.47 7.03
N ASN A 303 2.93 -9.63 6.88
CA ASN A 303 2.25 -10.91 6.58
C ASN A 303 1.98 -11.77 7.84
N PHE A 304 2.09 -11.20 9.04
CA PHE A 304 1.95 -11.94 10.31
C PHE A 304 0.53 -12.51 10.48
N ASN A 305 0.40 -13.82 10.75
CA ASN A 305 -0.89 -14.47 10.95
C ASN A 305 -0.80 -15.71 11.86
N LYS A 306 -0.14 -15.60 13.02
CA LYS A 306 -0.08 -16.66 14.04
C LYS A 306 -0.87 -16.30 15.30
N ASP A 307 -1.34 -17.33 16.01
CA ASP A 307 -2.13 -17.16 17.23
C ASP A 307 -1.28 -16.53 18.35
N ILE A 308 -1.70 -15.33 18.77
CA ILE A 308 -1.10 -14.53 19.86
C ILE A 308 -2.11 -14.25 20.97
N ASN A 309 -3.21 -15.01 21.03
CA ASN A 309 -4.25 -14.83 22.04
C ASN A 309 -3.74 -15.12 23.47
N ALA A 310 -2.62 -15.85 23.59
CA ALA A 310 -1.97 -16.14 24.86
C ALA A 310 -1.11 -14.98 25.42
N TRP A 311 -0.87 -13.93 24.64
CA TRP A 311 -0.09 -12.78 25.07
C TRP A 311 -0.71 -12.03 26.25
N ASN A 312 0.12 -11.66 27.22
CA ASN A 312 -0.29 -10.80 28.33
C ASN A 312 -0.14 -9.32 27.95
N VAL A 313 -1.16 -8.76 27.31
CA VAL A 313 -1.19 -7.34 26.89
C VAL A 313 -1.70 -6.38 27.98
N GLY A 314 -1.83 -6.82 29.23
CA GLY A 314 -2.49 -6.06 30.30
C GLY A 314 -1.81 -4.74 30.71
N ARG A 315 -0.63 -4.44 30.16
CA ARG A 315 0.09 -3.17 30.35
C ARG A 315 0.09 -2.25 29.13
N VAL A 316 -0.39 -2.73 27.98
CA VAL A 316 -0.37 -1.97 26.73
C VAL A 316 -1.31 -0.79 26.84
N GLU A 317 -0.81 0.40 26.52
CA GLU A 317 -1.56 1.66 26.47
C GLU A 317 -1.81 2.14 25.03
N ASN A 318 -0.94 1.77 24.08
CA ASN A 318 -1.02 2.16 22.68
C ASN A 318 -0.99 0.95 21.73
N MET A 319 -2.05 0.80 20.92
CA MET A 319 -2.20 -0.22 19.88
C MET A 319 -2.43 0.39 18.49
N GLU A 320 -2.14 1.68 18.32
CA GLU A 320 -2.35 2.39 17.06
C GLU A 320 -1.76 1.64 15.86
N ALA A 321 -2.58 1.40 14.83
CA ALA A 321 -2.19 0.79 13.57
C ALA A 321 -1.42 -0.55 13.70
N MET A 322 -1.57 -1.27 14.82
CA MET A 322 -0.79 -2.48 15.10
C MET A 322 -0.90 -3.52 13.98
N PHE A 323 -2.08 -3.71 13.38
CA PHE A 323 -2.34 -4.63 12.26
C PHE A 323 -2.82 -3.91 11.00
N ALA A 324 -2.62 -2.60 10.89
CA ALA A 324 -3.09 -1.87 9.71
C ALA A 324 -2.40 -2.42 8.45
N HIS A 325 -3.16 -2.57 7.37
CA HIS A 325 -2.74 -3.20 6.12
C HIS A 325 -2.18 -4.63 6.24
N ASN A 326 -2.34 -5.31 7.38
CA ASN A 326 -2.08 -6.74 7.45
C ASN A 326 -3.29 -7.49 6.86
N PHE A 327 -3.24 -7.71 5.55
CA PHE A 327 -4.38 -8.26 4.78
C PHE A 327 -4.80 -9.67 5.19
N ARG A 328 -3.93 -10.43 5.88
CA ARG A 328 -4.14 -11.86 6.20
C ARG A 328 -4.47 -12.14 7.66
N PHE A 329 -4.20 -11.20 8.57
CA PHE A 329 -4.38 -11.44 9.99
C PHE A 329 -5.85 -11.68 10.34
N ASN A 330 -6.15 -12.84 10.92
CA ASN A 330 -7.50 -13.20 11.36
C ASN A 330 -7.48 -14.17 12.56
N GLN A 331 -6.53 -13.99 13.47
CA GLN A 331 -6.33 -14.87 14.63
C GLN A 331 -7.12 -14.37 15.84
N PRO A 332 -7.60 -15.27 16.73
CA PRO A 332 -8.42 -14.88 17.87
C PRO A 332 -7.64 -13.97 18.83
N LEU A 333 -8.33 -12.96 19.38
CA LEU A 333 -7.78 -11.99 20.33
C LEU A 333 -8.68 -11.81 21.57
N ASP A 334 -9.65 -12.69 21.77
CA ASP A 334 -10.71 -12.58 22.77
C ASP A 334 -10.23 -12.68 24.23
N LYS A 335 -9.00 -13.19 24.47
CA LYS A 335 -8.40 -13.31 25.81
C LYS A 335 -7.58 -12.10 26.23
N TRP A 336 -7.39 -11.13 25.33
CA TRP A 336 -6.59 -9.94 25.63
C TRP A 336 -7.26 -9.04 26.67
N ASN A 337 -6.49 -8.65 27.68
CA ASN A 337 -6.92 -7.63 28.64
C ASN A 337 -6.54 -6.23 28.12
N THR A 338 -7.47 -5.59 27.42
CA THR A 338 -7.29 -4.24 26.83
C THR A 338 -7.58 -3.09 27.80
N SER A 339 -7.80 -3.37 29.09
CA SER A 339 -8.31 -2.37 30.05
C SER A 339 -7.42 -1.15 30.26
N ARG A 340 -6.17 -1.14 29.80
CA ARG A 340 -5.25 0.01 29.87
C ARG A 340 -5.05 0.75 28.56
N VAL A 341 -5.57 0.21 27.46
CA VAL A 341 -5.41 0.81 26.13
C VAL A 341 -6.17 2.12 26.07
N LYS A 342 -5.48 3.17 25.62
CA LYS A 342 -6.02 4.52 25.41
C LYS A 342 -6.16 4.85 23.93
N ASN A 343 -5.26 4.33 23.09
CA ASN A 343 -5.26 4.58 21.66
C ASN A 343 -5.39 3.27 20.87
N MET A 344 -6.45 3.15 20.07
CA MET A 344 -6.68 2.04 19.13
C MET A 344 -6.86 2.55 17.68
N ALA A 345 -6.48 3.80 17.41
CA ALA A 345 -6.56 4.39 16.08
C ALA A 345 -6.01 3.43 15.01
N GLU A 346 -6.75 3.22 13.93
CA GLU A 346 -6.32 2.43 12.77
C GLU A 346 -5.90 0.98 13.04
N MET A 347 -6.12 0.41 14.23
CA MET A 347 -5.52 -0.89 14.60
C MET A 347 -5.75 -2.00 13.55
N PHE A 348 -6.93 -2.02 12.92
CA PHE A 348 -7.29 -2.94 11.84
C PHE A 348 -7.64 -2.20 10.54
N TYR A 349 -7.16 -0.97 10.35
CA TYR A 349 -7.32 -0.23 9.10
C TYR A 349 -6.80 -1.09 7.96
N CYS A 350 -7.63 -1.39 6.97
CA CYS A 350 -7.21 -2.24 5.86
C CYS A 350 -6.78 -3.67 6.21
N ALA A 351 -7.17 -4.21 7.37
CA ALA A 351 -6.98 -5.62 7.70
C ALA A 351 -8.08 -6.49 7.07
N LEU A 352 -8.02 -6.69 5.75
CA LEU A 352 -9.10 -7.26 4.92
C LEU A 352 -9.72 -8.56 5.46
N SER A 353 -8.90 -9.46 6.04
CA SER A 353 -9.36 -10.76 6.54
C SER A 353 -9.88 -10.74 7.98
N PHE A 354 -9.65 -9.67 8.74
CA PHE A 354 -9.92 -9.66 10.18
C PHE A 354 -11.43 -9.62 10.46
N ASN A 355 -11.96 -10.66 11.09
CA ASN A 355 -13.37 -10.77 11.47
C ASN A 355 -13.57 -11.57 12.76
N GLN A 356 -12.62 -11.47 13.70
CA GLN A 356 -12.67 -12.20 14.97
C GLN A 356 -13.53 -11.50 16.01
N ASN A 357 -14.20 -12.30 16.86
CA ASN A 357 -15.04 -11.78 17.91
C ASN A 357 -14.19 -11.19 19.05
N ILE A 358 -14.32 -9.89 19.25
CA ILE A 358 -13.59 -9.09 20.26
C ILE A 358 -14.53 -8.37 21.23
N GLN A 359 -15.78 -8.85 21.35
CA GLN A 359 -16.76 -8.25 22.27
C GLN A 359 -16.31 -8.29 23.75
N SER A 360 -15.39 -9.20 24.09
CA SER A 360 -14.84 -9.38 25.44
C SER A 360 -13.85 -8.30 25.87
N TRP A 361 -13.36 -7.48 24.94
CA TRP A 361 -12.41 -6.41 25.23
C TRP A 361 -13.00 -5.36 26.18
N ASN A 362 -12.18 -4.93 27.14
CA ASN A 362 -12.49 -3.78 27.98
C ASN A 362 -11.92 -2.53 27.33
N VAL A 363 -12.77 -1.77 26.63
CA VAL A 363 -12.39 -0.53 25.94
C VAL A 363 -12.74 0.74 26.73
N GLY A 364 -13.10 0.63 28.01
CA GLY A 364 -13.58 1.75 28.82
C GLY A 364 -12.56 2.85 29.13
N ASN A 365 -11.28 2.63 28.78
CA ASN A 365 -10.21 3.62 28.88
C ASN A 365 -9.74 4.14 27.51
N VAL A 366 -10.31 3.66 26.40
CA VAL A 366 -9.94 4.08 25.05
C VAL A 366 -10.52 5.47 24.79
N GLU A 367 -9.68 6.36 24.28
CA GLU A 367 -9.99 7.75 23.96
C GLU A 367 -10.03 7.98 22.43
N ASN A 368 -9.30 7.17 21.64
CA ASN A 368 -9.23 7.29 20.18
C ASN A 368 -9.51 5.94 19.49
N MET A 369 -10.54 5.92 18.64
CA MET A 369 -10.95 4.79 17.79
C MET A 369 -11.05 5.18 16.30
N ARG A 370 -10.39 6.27 15.88
CA ARG A 370 -10.39 6.71 14.48
C ARG A 370 -10.00 5.55 13.58
N HIS A 371 -10.78 5.28 12.54
CA HIS A 371 -10.47 4.26 11.53
C HIS A 371 -10.17 2.86 12.08
N LEU A 372 -10.68 2.49 13.27
CA LEU A 372 -10.34 1.23 13.95
C LEU A 372 -10.49 0.01 13.02
N PHE A 373 -11.57 -0.05 12.26
CA PHE A 373 -11.84 -1.12 11.28
C PHE A 373 -11.96 -0.60 9.84
N GLY A 374 -12.32 0.67 9.67
CA GLY A 374 -12.73 1.22 8.39
C GLY A 374 -11.58 1.75 7.54
N GLY A 375 -11.47 1.28 6.30
CA GLY A 375 -10.45 1.69 5.34
C GLY A 375 -10.67 1.15 3.93
N LEU A 376 -10.31 1.95 2.92
CA LEU A 376 -10.29 1.55 1.51
C LEU A 376 -8.84 1.30 1.09
N CYS A 377 -8.51 0.06 0.77
CA CYS A 377 -7.12 -0.37 0.52
C CYS A 377 -6.80 -0.49 -0.97
N ALA A 378 -7.81 -0.89 -1.73
CA ALA A 378 -7.79 -0.98 -3.18
C ALA A 378 -9.25 -0.87 -3.67
N VAL A 379 -9.41 -0.52 -4.94
CA VAL A 379 -10.72 -0.56 -5.62
C VAL A 379 -11.31 -1.97 -5.41
N ASP A 380 -12.53 -2.05 -4.89
CA ASP A 380 -13.27 -3.29 -4.57
C ASP A 380 -12.68 -4.19 -3.47
N SER A 381 -11.76 -3.68 -2.64
CA SER A 381 -11.23 -4.42 -1.47
C SER A 381 -11.61 -3.74 -0.16
N THR A 382 -12.57 -4.32 0.55
CA THR A 382 -13.06 -3.83 1.85
C THR A 382 -12.81 -4.82 2.98
N SER A 383 -12.72 -4.29 4.20
CA SER A 383 -12.56 -5.11 5.40
C SER A 383 -13.84 -5.91 5.69
N GLY A 384 -13.68 -7.20 5.99
CA GLY A 384 -14.79 -8.14 6.23
C GLY A 384 -15.34 -8.11 7.67
N PHE A 385 -14.96 -7.13 8.49
CA PHE A 385 -15.34 -7.08 9.90
C PHE A 385 -16.86 -6.87 10.09
N ASN A 386 -17.53 -7.82 10.75
CA ASN A 386 -18.97 -7.75 11.03
C ASN A 386 -19.33 -8.45 12.35
N GLN A 387 -18.51 -8.28 13.38
CA GLN A 387 -18.70 -8.90 14.70
C GLN A 387 -19.43 -7.98 15.69
N PRO A 388 -20.17 -8.53 16.66
CA PRO A 388 -20.93 -7.72 17.62
C PRO A 388 -20.01 -6.89 18.53
N LEU A 389 -20.36 -5.60 18.71
CA LEU A 389 -19.63 -4.64 19.55
C LEU A 389 -20.51 -3.92 20.59
N ASN A 390 -21.81 -4.24 20.65
CA ASN A 390 -22.79 -3.51 21.47
C ASN A 390 -22.54 -3.60 23.00
N ALA A 391 -21.63 -4.47 23.45
CA ALA A 391 -21.25 -4.61 24.85
C ALA A 391 -20.09 -3.67 25.27
N TRP A 392 -19.44 -3.01 24.32
CA TRP A 392 -18.33 -2.11 24.60
C TRP A 392 -18.79 -0.84 25.35
N ASN A 393 -18.00 -0.45 26.35
CA ASN A 393 -18.16 0.84 27.00
C ASN A 393 -17.28 1.88 26.29
N VAL A 394 -17.89 2.73 25.47
CA VAL A 394 -17.21 3.76 24.69
C VAL A 394 -17.30 5.17 25.30
N SER A 395 -17.71 5.29 26.57
CA SER A 395 -18.03 6.58 27.20
C SER A 395 -16.86 7.58 27.31
N ARG A 396 -15.63 7.16 27.02
CA ARG A 396 -14.42 8.00 27.03
C ARG A 396 -13.86 8.31 25.65
N VAL A 397 -14.40 7.69 24.60
CA VAL A 397 -13.93 7.89 23.23
C VAL A 397 -14.27 9.32 22.81
N ARG A 398 -13.28 10.03 22.26
CA ARG A 398 -13.39 11.39 21.73
C ARG A 398 -13.47 11.41 20.21
N ASP A 399 -12.79 10.46 19.56
CA ASP A 399 -12.71 10.38 18.10
C ASP A 399 -13.14 8.99 17.60
N MET A 400 -14.21 8.95 16.80
CA MET A 400 -14.73 7.78 16.09
C MET A 400 -14.72 7.97 14.57
N SER A 401 -14.00 8.98 14.07
CA SER A 401 -13.96 9.30 12.65
C SER A 401 -13.54 8.07 11.83
N GLY A 402 -14.28 7.77 10.78
CA GLY A 402 -14.00 6.66 9.86
C GLY A 402 -14.02 5.25 10.48
N MET A 403 -14.48 5.05 11.73
CA MET A 403 -14.36 3.78 12.45
C MET A 403 -14.88 2.56 11.68
N PHE A 404 -15.98 2.72 10.92
CA PHE A 404 -16.62 1.69 10.09
C PHE A 404 -16.69 2.09 8.61
N ALA A 405 -15.88 3.06 8.17
CA ALA A 405 -15.86 3.49 6.77
C ALA A 405 -15.52 2.32 5.84
N TRP A 406 -16.22 2.20 4.73
CA TRP A 406 -16.04 1.15 3.71
C TRP A 406 -16.33 -0.28 4.19
N LEU A 407 -16.93 -0.49 5.36
CA LEU A 407 -17.39 -1.82 5.77
C LEU A 407 -18.75 -2.15 5.15
N TYR A 408 -18.74 -2.64 3.91
CA TYR A 408 -19.94 -2.83 3.09
C TYR A 408 -21.02 -3.71 3.75
N ASP A 409 -20.60 -4.75 4.47
CA ASP A 409 -21.50 -5.73 5.11
C ASP A 409 -21.79 -5.43 6.59
N PHE A 410 -21.15 -4.42 7.18
CA PHE A 410 -21.29 -4.14 8.61
C PHE A 410 -22.72 -3.67 8.94
N ASN A 411 -23.40 -4.41 9.83
CA ASN A 411 -24.78 -4.09 10.23
C ASN A 411 -25.08 -4.56 11.67
N GLN A 412 -24.10 -4.45 12.56
CA GLN A 412 -24.22 -4.88 13.96
C GLN A 412 -24.84 -3.78 14.83
N PRO A 413 -25.67 -4.13 15.83
CA PRO A 413 -26.30 -3.15 16.72
C PRO A 413 -25.27 -2.41 17.57
N LEU A 414 -25.47 -1.10 17.75
CA LEU A 414 -24.61 -0.17 18.51
C LEU A 414 -25.44 0.74 19.45
N ASP A 415 -26.70 0.38 19.71
CA ASP A 415 -27.69 1.21 20.42
C ASP A 415 -27.38 1.43 21.91
N LYS A 416 -26.47 0.62 22.49
CA LYS A 416 -26.07 0.69 23.91
C LYS A 416 -24.84 1.55 24.17
N TRP A 417 -24.22 2.09 23.13
CA TRP A 417 -23.04 2.93 23.27
C TRP A 417 -23.38 4.28 23.91
N ASP A 418 -22.59 4.67 24.91
CA ASP A 418 -22.60 6.02 25.46
C ASP A 418 -21.63 6.89 24.65
N THR A 419 -22.16 7.67 23.70
CA THR A 419 -21.37 8.54 22.84
C THR A 419 -21.19 9.97 23.38
N SER A 420 -21.56 10.22 24.65
CA SER A 420 -21.63 11.58 25.22
C SER A 420 -20.29 12.34 25.27
N SER A 421 -19.17 11.64 25.15
CA SER A 421 -17.83 12.25 25.09
C SER A 421 -17.31 12.46 23.66
N VAL A 422 -17.97 11.93 22.63
CA VAL A 422 -17.45 11.95 21.26
C VAL A 422 -17.53 13.36 20.69
N GLU A 423 -16.42 13.83 20.11
CA GLU A 423 -16.28 15.15 19.50
C GLU A 423 -16.19 15.07 17.96
N ASN A 424 -15.72 13.95 17.41
CA ASN A 424 -15.59 13.72 15.97
C ASN A 424 -16.22 12.38 15.54
N MET A 425 -17.17 12.44 14.60
CA MET A 425 -17.83 11.28 13.98
C MET A 425 -17.73 11.32 12.44
N SER A 426 -16.82 12.12 11.87
CA SER A 426 -16.74 12.28 10.42
C SER A 426 -16.44 10.97 9.71
N GLY A 427 -17.19 10.69 8.65
CA GLY A 427 -17.06 9.47 7.84
C GLY A 427 -17.29 8.15 8.59
N MET A 428 -17.82 8.15 9.82
CA MET A 428 -17.89 6.94 10.67
C MET A 428 -18.52 5.73 9.98
N PHE A 429 -19.58 5.95 9.17
CA PHE A 429 -20.27 4.93 8.37
C PHE A 429 -20.24 5.24 6.87
N LYS A 430 -19.27 6.04 6.41
CA LYS A 430 -19.10 6.32 4.98
C LYS A 430 -18.98 5.01 4.22
N GLU A 431 -19.79 4.82 3.17
CA GLU A 431 -19.80 3.61 2.33
C GLU A 431 -20.13 2.32 3.11
N ALA A 432 -20.70 2.39 4.31
CA ALA A 432 -21.22 1.22 5.01
C ALA A 432 -22.58 0.81 4.40
N ILE A 433 -22.53 0.25 3.19
CA ILE A 433 -23.69 0.02 2.29
C ILE A 433 -24.86 -0.67 3.01
N SER A 434 -24.59 -1.70 3.81
CA SER A 434 -25.61 -2.52 4.49
C SER A 434 -26.06 -1.96 5.85
N PHE A 435 -25.39 -0.94 6.38
CA PHE A 435 -25.64 -0.46 7.73
C PHE A 435 -27.02 0.22 7.84
N ASN A 436 -27.87 -0.28 8.75
CA ASN A 436 -29.21 0.26 8.97
C ASN A 436 -29.71 0.01 10.42
N GLN A 437 -28.82 0.16 11.40
CA GLN A 437 -29.13 -0.04 12.82
C GLN A 437 -29.61 1.24 13.50
N PRO A 438 -30.49 1.16 14.53
CA PRO A 438 -31.01 2.33 15.21
C PRO A 438 -29.92 3.05 16.01
N LEU A 439 -29.78 4.37 15.79
CA LEU A 439 -28.80 5.24 16.46
C LEU A 439 -29.44 6.43 17.21
N ASN A 440 -30.78 6.50 17.26
CA ASN A 440 -31.50 7.64 17.87
C ASN A 440 -31.24 7.78 19.39
N SER A 441 -30.71 6.74 20.05
CA SER A 441 -30.31 6.75 21.47
C SER A 441 -28.96 7.42 21.73
N TRP A 442 -28.16 7.67 20.68
CA TRP A 442 -26.84 8.26 20.84
C TRP A 442 -26.92 9.71 21.33
N ASN A 443 -26.02 10.06 22.24
CA ASN A 443 -25.81 11.44 22.66
C ASN A 443 -24.72 12.06 21.80
N VAL A 444 -25.12 12.96 20.89
CA VAL A 444 -24.21 13.68 19.97
C VAL A 444 -23.97 15.13 20.36
N SER A 445 -24.38 15.54 21.57
CA SER A 445 -24.31 16.93 22.04
C SER A 445 -22.90 17.53 22.11
N GLN A 446 -21.83 16.72 22.08
CA GLN A 446 -20.44 17.19 22.06
C GLN A 446 -19.79 17.11 20.68
N VAL A 447 -20.47 16.51 19.70
CA VAL A 447 -19.93 16.30 18.36
C VAL A 447 -19.85 17.63 17.62
N LYS A 448 -18.69 17.90 17.02
CA LYS A 448 -18.42 19.08 16.18
C LYS A 448 -18.40 18.75 14.70
N ASP A 449 -17.93 17.55 14.34
CA ASP A 449 -17.79 17.13 12.94
C ASP A 449 -18.57 15.85 12.66
N MET A 450 -19.55 15.95 11.75
CA MET A 450 -20.36 14.86 11.20
C MET A 450 -20.22 14.75 9.67
N SER A 451 -19.23 15.42 9.09
CA SER A 451 -19.00 15.39 7.64
C SER A 451 -18.85 13.95 7.16
N TYR A 452 -19.45 13.63 6.02
CA TYR A 452 -19.45 12.31 5.39
C TYR A 452 -19.99 11.14 6.24
N MET A 453 -20.56 11.36 7.44
CA MET A 453 -20.86 10.28 8.41
C MET A 453 -21.64 9.10 7.82
N PHE A 454 -22.63 9.34 6.96
CA PHE A 454 -23.43 8.33 6.26
C PHE A 454 -23.34 8.47 4.73
N SER A 455 -22.30 9.13 4.22
CA SER A 455 -22.12 9.29 2.77
C SER A 455 -22.04 7.91 2.11
N TYR A 456 -22.84 7.67 1.07
CA TYR A 456 -23.00 6.38 0.39
C TYR A 456 -23.46 5.20 1.28
N ALA A 457 -23.95 5.44 2.49
CA ALA A 457 -24.59 4.40 3.32
C ALA A 457 -25.98 4.06 2.73
N GLN A 458 -25.99 3.17 1.74
CA GLN A 458 -27.13 2.99 0.84
C GLN A 458 -28.39 2.43 1.51
N SER A 459 -28.26 1.74 2.63
CA SER A 459 -29.38 1.14 3.39
C SER A 459 -29.84 1.98 4.57
N PHE A 460 -29.06 2.98 5.00
CA PHE A 460 -29.32 3.71 6.23
C PHE A 460 -30.54 4.64 6.08
N ASN A 461 -31.59 4.39 6.87
CA ASN A 461 -32.79 5.23 6.89
C ASN A 461 -33.50 5.19 8.26
N GLN A 462 -32.73 5.17 9.35
CA GLN A 462 -33.23 5.15 10.72
C GLN A 462 -33.50 6.56 11.26
N PRO A 463 -34.44 6.73 12.20
CA PRO A 463 -34.73 8.05 12.79
C PRO A 463 -33.51 8.58 13.57
N LEU A 464 -33.27 9.89 13.44
CA LEU A 464 -32.20 10.64 14.10
C LEU A 464 -32.73 11.94 14.75
N ASP A 465 -34.05 12.04 14.94
CA ASP A 465 -34.73 13.23 15.43
C ASP A 465 -34.40 13.54 16.90
N SER A 466 -33.88 12.60 17.68
CA SER A 466 -33.52 12.84 19.09
C SER A 466 -32.12 13.45 19.27
N TRP A 467 -31.37 13.65 18.19
CA TRP A 467 -30.01 14.17 18.25
C TRP A 467 -29.97 15.67 18.57
N ASP A 468 -29.16 16.04 19.57
CA ASP A 468 -28.81 17.43 19.85
C ASP A 468 -27.61 17.84 19.01
N THR A 469 -27.85 18.47 17.86
CA THR A 469 -26.83 18.93 16.91
C THR A 469 -26.29 20.34 17.23
N SER A 470 -26.63 20.93 18.37
CA SER A 470 -26.36 22.35 18.67
C SER A 470 -24.87 22.75 18.72
N ASN A 471 -23.96 21.78 18.77
CA ASN A 471 -22.51 21.97 18.76
C ASN A 471 -21.83 21.53 17.46
N VAL A 472 -22.59 21.02 16.48
CA VAL A 472 -22.04 20.60 15.19
C VAL A 472 -21.68 21.83 14.35
N GLU A 473 -20.47 21.80 13.79
CA GLU A 473 -19.86 22.81 12.95
C GLU A 473 -19.77 22.34 11.48
N ASP A 474 -19.61 21.03 11.22
CA ASP A 474 -19.51 20.47 9.86
C ASP A 474 -20.48 19.29 9.64
N MET A 475 -21.31 19.39 8.59
CA MET A 475 -22.23 18.35 8.10
C MET A 475 -22.05 18.08 6.59
N GLY A 476 -20.92 18.50 6.00
CA GLY A 476 -20.61 18.34 4.59
C GLY A 476 -20.74 16.88 4.14
N ALA A 477 -21.52 16.63 3.10
CA ALA A 477 -21.79 15.33 2.51
C ALA A 477 -22.32 14.25 3.48
N MET A 478 -22.84 14.63 4.66
CA MET A 478 -23.26 13.68 5.71
C MET A 478 -24.19 12.57 5.19
N PHE A 479 -25.13 12.89 4.29
CA PHE A 479 -26.06 11.95 3.66
C PHE A 479 -25.95 11.92 2.12
N ALA A 480 -24.84 12.39 1.54
CA ALA A 480 -24.62 12.31 0.10
C ALA A 480 -24.77 10.85 -0.35
N ASP A 481 -25.61 10.58 -1.35
CA ASP A 481 -25.86 9.24 -1.88
C ASP A 481 -26.36 8.20 -0.84
N SER A 482 -26.94 8.65 0.28
CA SER A 482 -27.59 7.81 1.31
C SER A 482 -29.11 7.64 1.11
N ALA A 483 -29.70 6.51 1.53
CA ALA A 483 -31.17 6.31 1.51
C ALA A 483 -31.94 7.15 2.53
N PHE A 484 -31.23 7.94 3.35
CA PHE A 484 -31.81 8.70 4.43
C PHE A 484 -32.91 9.66 3.96
N ASN A 485 -34.10 9.53 4.53
CA ASN A 485 -35.25 10.40 4.27
C ASN A 485 -36.15 10.53 5.53
N GLN A 486 -35.53 10.59 6.71
CA GLN A 486 -36.23 10.73 8.00
C GLN A 486 -36.35 12.20 8.42
N PRO A 487 -37.40 12.57 9.18
CA PRO A 487 -37.61 13.95 9.59
C PRO A 487 -36.51 14.43 10.57
N ILE A 488 -35.86 15.54 10.23
CA ILE A 488 -34.79 16.20 11.00
C ILE A 488 -35.01 17.71 11.18
N ASN A 489 -36.25 18.17 10.95
CA ASN A 489 -36.62 19.59 11.04
C ASN A 489 -36.45 20.20 12.45
N ASN A 490 -36.22 19.36 13.47
CA ASN A 490 -36.02 19.77 14.85
C ASN A 490 -34.54 19.95 15.23
N TRP A 491 -33.60 19.59 14.35
CA TRP A 491 -32.18 19.80 14.58
C TRP A 491 -31.83 21.28 14.76
N ASN A 492 -30.89 21.55 15.66
CA ASN A 492 -30.32 22.88 15.84
C ASN A 492 -29.04 22.99 15.01
N VAL A 493 -29.12 23.71 13.90
CA VAL A 493 -28.01 23.86 12.94
C VAL A 493 -27.37 25.26 12.97
N GLN A 494 -27.63 26.04 14.03
CA GLN A 494 -27.18 27.45 14.10
C GLN A 494 -25.66 27.62 14.05
N LYS A 495 -24.89 26.60 14.46
CA LYS A 495 -23.42 26.63 14.43
C LYS A 495 -22.80 25.97 13.21
N VAL A 496 -23.59 25.30 12.37
CA VAL A 496 -23.07 24.56 11.22
C VAL A 496 -22.56 25.55 10.17
N GLU A 497 -21.30 25.39 9.79
CA GLU A 497 -20.60 26.22 8.81
C GLU A 497 -20.57 25.55 7.42
N ASP A 498 -20.52 24.22 7.33
CA ASP A 498 -20.51 23.49 6.05
C ASP A 498 -21.64 22.45 5.97
N MET A 499 -22.47 22.57 4.93
CA MET A 499 -23.50 21.60 4.52
C MET A 499 -23.37 21.23 3.04
N SER A 500 -22.22 21.46 2.43
CA SER A 500 -21.97 21.12 1.03
C SER A 500 -22.29 19.66 0.77
N LYS A 501 -23.03 19.38 -0.29
CA LYS A 501 -23.44 18.04 -0.71
C LYS A 501 -24.20 17.22 0.34
N MET A 502 -24.69 17.80 1.44
CA MET A 502 -25.29 17.06 2.56
C MET A 502 -26.38 16.06 2.12
N PHE A 503 -27.22 16.43 1.14
CA PHE A 503 -28.29 15.59 0.57
C PHE A 503 -28.12 15.34 -0.94
N HIS A 504 -26.88 15.37 -1.43
CA HIS A 504 -26.58 15.19 -2.86
C HIS A 504 -27.07 13.83 -3.38
N SER A 505 -27.59 13.80 -4.62
CA SER A 505 -27.81 12.59 -5.44
C SER A 505 -28.90 11.58 -4.96
N ARG A 506 -29.67 11.85 -3.89
CA ARG A 506 -30.78 10.96 -3.46
C ARG A 506 -32.07 11.68 -3.03
N VAL A 507 -33.07 10.89 -2.60
CA VAL A 507 -34.52 11.18 -2.46
C VAL A 507 -34.89 12.01 -1.22
N PHE A 508 -33.94 12.65 -0.53
CA PHE A 508 -34.25 13.40 0.69
C PHE A 508 -35.25 14.53 0.38
N ASN A 509 -36.41 14.50 1.05
CA ASN A 509 -37.50 15.43 0.80
C ASN A 509 -38.33 15.69 2.07
N GLN A 510 -37.66 15.90 3.20
CA GLN A 510 -38.31 16.21 4.48
C GLN A 510 -38.26 17.72 4.78
N PRO A 511 -39.25 18.28 5.50
CA PRO A 511 -39.28 19.71 5.82
C PRO A 511 -38.03 20.15 6.59
N LEU A 512 -37.48 21.32 6.22
CA LEU A 512 -36.34 21.97 6.87
C LEU A 512 -36.63 23.45 7.23
N ASP A 513 -37.91 23.85 7.19
CA ASP A 513 -38.37 25.23 7.35
C ASP A 513 -38.06 25.86 8.72
N LYS A 514 -37.73 25.04 9.73
CA LYS A 514 -37.41 25.51 11.09
C LYS A 514 -35.92 25.73 11.31
N TRP A 515 -35.07 25.33 10.38
CA TRP A 515 -33.63 25.48 10.51
C TRP A 515 -33.22 26.95 10.49
N GLN A 516 -32.25 27.30 11.34
CA GLN A 516 -31.63 28.61 11.39
C GLN A 516 -30.18 28.46 10.97
N VAL A 517 -29.82 28.99 9.80
CA VAL A 517 -28.55 28.72 9.10
C VAL A 517 -27.57 29.92 9.14
N LYS A 518 -27.51 30.61 10.28
CA LYS A 518 -26.80 31.91 10.40
C LYS A 518 -25.29 31.82 10.26
N SER A 519 -24.69 30.69 10.66
CA SER A 519 -23.24 30.46 10.57
C SER A 519 -22.80 29.77 9.29
N LEU A 520 -23.74 29.42 8.40
CA LEU A 520 -23.44 28.70 7.17
C LEU A 520 -22.46 29.50 6.32
N LYS A 521 -21.45 28.83 5.78
CA LYS A 521 -20.41 29.36 4.88
C LYS A 521 -20.41 28.61 3.55
N ASN A 522 -20.71 27.31 3.57
CA ASN A 522 -20.71 26.47 2.38
C ASN A 522 -21.96 25.58 2.31
N MET A 523 -22.64 25.60 1.15
CA MET A 523 -23.81 24.77 0.86
C MET A 523 -23.77 24.21 -0.57
N GLN A 524 -22.59 24.18 -1.19
CA GLN A 524 -22.42 23.74 -2.58
C GLN A 524 -22.99 22.34 -2.79
N GLY A 525 -23.90 22.18 -3.73
CA GLY A 525 -24.51 20.92 -4.14
C GLY A 525 -25.35 20.25 -3.06
N MET A 526 -25.78 20.98 -2.02
CA MET A 526 -26.48 20.44 -0.87
C MET A 526 -27.75 19.66 -1.26
N PHE A 527 -28.52 20.15 -2.22
CA PHE A 527 -29.81 19.59 -2.61
C PHE A 527 -29.80 19.01 -4.04
N SER A 528 -30.45 17.85 -4.19
CA SER A 528 -30.74 17.23 -5.49
C SER A 528 -32.07 17.73 -6.07
N GLU A 529 -32.35 17.38 -7.32
CA GLU A 529 -33.63 17.61 -7.99
C GLU A 529 -34.87 17.02 -7.27
N SER A 530 -34.65 16.08 -6.34
CA SER A 530 -35.72 15.44 -5.56
C SER A 530 -36.21 16.27 -4.37
N PHE A 531 -35.50 17.34 -4.01
CA PHE A 531 -35.87 18.18 -2.88
C PHE A 531 -36.94 19.21 -3.27
N LEU A 532 -38.14 19.08 -2.72
CA LEU A 532 -39.33 19.86 -3.10
C LEU A 532 -39.92 20.67 -1.93
N GLN A 533 -39.14 20.90 -0.87
CA GLN A 533 -39.63 21.57 0.33
C GLN A 533 -39.42 23.08 0.29
N ASN A 534 -40.34 23.81 0.92
CA ASN A 534 -40.22 25.26 1.07
C ASN A 534 -39.26 25.60 2.22
N ILE A 535 -38.16 26.28 1.89
CA ILE A 535 -37.16 26.79 2.83
C ILE A 535 -36.93 28.31 2.68
N ASP A 536 -37.98 29.04 2.28
CA ASP A 536 -37.98 30.50 2.21
C ASP A 536 -37.71 31.19 3.55
N SER A 537 -37.92 30.46 4.65
CA SER A 537 -37.70 30.94 6.02
C SER A 537 -36.22 31.09 6.40
N TRP A 538 -35.31 30.53 5.62
CA TRP A 538 -33.88 30.59 5.92
C TRP A 538 -33.34 32.02 5.75
N GLU A 539 -32.67 32.50 6.79
CA GLU A 539 -31.91 33.76 6.77
C GLU A 539 -30.46 33.46 6.36
N ILE A 540 -30.12 33.71 5.09
CA ILE A 540 -28.77 33.45 4.54
C ILE A 540 -28.02 34.77 4.32
N ASP A 541 -26.79 34.84 4.81
CA ASP A 541 -25.86 35.92 4.49
C ASP A 541 -25.18 35.65 3.14
N ARG A 542 -25.75 36.22 2.07
CA ARG A 542 -25.22 36.12 0.70
C ARG A 542 -23.87 36.82 0.50
N THR A 543 -23.33 37.51 1.51
CA THR A 543 -21.94 38.02 1.47
C THR A 543 -20.92 36.96 1.87
N GLN A 544 -21.36 35.90 2.56
CA GLN A 544 -20.49 34.82 3.05
C GLN A 544 -20.74 33.51 2.31
N VAL A 545 -21.95 33.29 1.77
CA VAL A 545 -22.37 32.02 1.18
C VAL A 545 -22.75 32.20 -0.28
N LYS A 546 -22.15 31.37 -1.15
CA LYS A 546 -22.59 31.20 -2.53
C LYS A 546 -23.87 30.37 -2.58
N THR A 547 -24.94 30.96 -3.09
CA THR A 547 -26.28 30.36 -3.12
C THR A 547 -26.59 29.69 -4.46
N ALA A 548 -25.92 30.09 -5.54
CA ALA A 548 -26.20 29.60 -6.88
C ALA A 548 -25.89 28.10 -7.07
N ASP A 549 -24.91 27.59 -6.32
CA ASP A 549 -24.46 26.20 -6.47
C ASP A 549 -25.16 25.25 -5.49
N ALA A 550 -26.12 25.72 -4.69
CA ALA A 550 -26.75 24.91 -3.63
C ALA A 550 -27.66 23.78 -4.14
N PHE A 551 -28.20 23.94 -5.36
CA PHE A 551 -29.16 23.06 -5.99
C PHE A 551 -28.63 22.49 -7.30
N SER A 552 -29.05 21.29 -7.66
CA SER A 552 -28.81 20.76 -9.00
C SER A 552 -29.45 21.67 -10.08
N PRO A 553 -28.84 21.83 -11.27
CA PRO A 553 -29.33 22.73 -12.33
C PRO A 553 -30.78 22.47 -12.77
N GLU A 554 -31.26 21.23 -12.61
CA GLU A 554 -32.60 20.79 -13.01
C GLU A 554 -33.63 20.86 -11.86
N SER A 555 -33.27 21.47 -10.72
CA SER A 555 -34.15 21.51 -9.56
C SER A 555 -35.45 22.28 -9.86
N PRO A 556 -36.64 21.67 -9.65
CA PRO A 556 -37.91 22.27 -10.04
C PRO A 556 -38.39 23.36 -9.07
N PHE A 557 -37.79 23.45 -7.89
CA PHE A 557 -38.11 24.42 -6.85
C PHE A 557 -36.85 25.13 -6.38
N LEU A 558 -36.88 26.47 -6.39
CA LEU A 558 -35.80 27.32 -5.88
C LEU A 558 -36.38 28.31 -4.85
N PRO A 559 -35.79 28.42 -3.65
CA PRO A 559 -36.27 29.31 -2.59
C PRO A 559 -35.97 30.79 -2.88
N LYS A 560 -36.65 31.71 -2.19
CA LYS A 560 -36.54 33.17 -2.43
C LYS A 560 -35.13 33.77 -2.28
N TRP A 561 -34.31 33.18 -1.41
CA TRP A 561 -32.94 33.63 -1.19
C TRP A 561 -31.98 33.13 -2.27
N TYR A 562 -32.40 32.17 -3.11
CA TYR A 562 -31.60 31.67 -4.22
C TYR A 562 -31.41 32.77 -5.27
N GLY A 563 -30.18 32.97 -5.72
CA GLY A 563 -29.88 33.84 -6.83
C GLY A 563 -28.46 33.67 -7.32
N GLU A 564 -28.22 34.11 -8.56
CA GLU A 564 -26.86 34.20 -9.10
C GLU A 564 -26.01 35.05 -8.15
N ASP A 565 -24.89 34.49 -7.71
CA ASP A 565 -23.97 35.18 -6.82
C ASP A 565 -23.25 36.26 -7.64
N THR A 566 -23.39 37.53 -7.22
CA THR A 566 -22.60 38.61 -7.77
C THR A 566 -21.17 38.40 -7.32
N ILE A 567 -20.35 37.78 -8.18
CA ILE A 567 -18.90 37.66 -7.96
C ILE A 567 -18.38 39.08 -7.72
N ASN A 568 -17.88 39.34 -6.51
CA ASN A 568 -17.22 40.61 -6.27
C ASN A 568 -15.85 40.60 -6.98
N ASP A 569 -15.38 41.76 -7.43
CA ASP A 569 -14.16 41.86 -8.23
C ASP A 569 -12.94 41.26 -7.52
N GLU A 570 -12.89 41.24 -6.19
CA GLU A 570 -11.79 40.65 -5.41
C GLU A 570 -11.79 39.13 -5.43
N GLU A 571 -12.96 38.49 -5.43
CA GLU A 571 -13.11 37.04 -5.50
C GLU A 571 -12.85 36.55 -6.93
N LEU A 572 -13.30 37.30 -7.94
CA LEU A 572 -12.88 37.09 -9.34
C LEU A 572 -11.35 37.22 -9.46
N ILE A 573 -10.76 38.25 -8.85
CA ILE A 573 -9.30 38.44 -8.82
C ILE A 573 -8.62 37.28 -8.10
N ALA A 574 -9.18 36.69 -7.04
CA ALA A 574 -8.59 35.56 -6.32
C ALA A 574 -8.71 34.24 -7.10
N GLU A 575 -9.86 33.95 -7.71
CA GLU A 575 -10.08 32.81 -8.61
C GLU A 575 -9.14 32.89 -9.83
N VAL A 576 -9.08 34.09 -10.44
CA VAL A 576 -8.19 34.39 -11.56
C VAL A 576 -6.72 34.36 -11.12
N SER A 577 -6.35 34.89 -9.94
CA SER A 577 -4.97 34.89 -9.43
C SER A 577 -4.50 33.51 -8.98
N SER A 578 -5.39 32.65 -8.50
CA SER A 578 -5.07 31.23 -8.21
C SER A 578 -4.71 30.46 -9.48
N CYS A 579 -5.19 30.91 -10.64
CA CYS A 579 -4.81 30.40 -11.96
C CYS A 579 -3.50 31.01 -12.50
N PHE A 580 -2.91 32.01 -11.83
CA PHE A 580 -1.68 32.68 -12.26
C PHE A 580 -0.50 32.40 -11.33
N LYS A 581 0.23 31.34 -11.65
CA LYS A 581 1.65 31.27 -11.30
C LYS A 581 2.41 30.90 -12.56
N PHE A 582 3.03 31.87 -13.23
CA PHE A 582 4.16 31.54 -14.07
C PHE A 582 5.29 32.56 -14.00
N GLY A 583 6.48 31.98 -13.93
CA GLY A 583 7.70 32.63 -14.33
C GLY A 583 7.53 33.18 -15.74
N LEU A 584 7.38 34.50 -15.78
CA LEU A 584 8.35 35.41 -16.37
C LEU A 584 8.19 35.29 -17.94
N GLY A 585 7.67 36.34 -18.66
CA GLY A 585 7.52 36.23 -20.13
C GLY A 585 7.02 37.26 -21.16
N CYS A 586 6.90 38.55 -20.90
CA CYS A 586 6.89 39.60 -21.94
C CYS A 586 7.21 40.94 -21.27
N GLU A 587 8.09 41.75 -21.87
CA GLU A 587 8.31 43.13 -21.46
C GLU A 587 6.99 43.90 -21.51
N ALA A 588 6.43 44.12 -20.33
CA ALA A 588 5.23 44.87 -20.06
C ALA A 588 5.45 46.38 -20.18
N ASP A 589 6.01 46.84 -21.30
CA ASP A 589 6.34 48.27 -21.42
C ASP A 589 5.35 49.03 -22.33
N LYS A 590 4.37 48.38 -22.99
CA LYS A 590 3.33 49.08 -23.78
C LYS A 590 1.93 48.43 -23.88
N VAL A 591 1.51 47.56 -22.97
CA VAL A 591 0.10 47.13 -22.94
C VAL A 591 -0.60 47.79 -21.74
N ARG A 592 -1.28 48.90 -22.00
CA ARG A 592 -2.30 49.41 -21.08
C ARG A 592 -3.57 48.63 -21.33
N PHE A 593 -4.05 47.95 -20.29
CA PHE A 593 -5.41 47.46 -20.24
C PHE A 593 -6.25 48.55 -19.57
N GLU A 594 -7.12 49.21 -20.33
CA GLU A 594 -8.21 50.00 -19.76
C GLU A 594 -9.48 49.14 -19.83
N LEU A 595 -9.88 48.60 -18.68
CA LEU A 595 -11.20 47.99 -18.52
C LEU A 595 -12.22 49.11 -18.31
N PRO A 596 -13.42 49.06 -18.93
CA PRO A 596 -14.44 50.09 -18.75
C PRO A 596 -15.22 49.83 -17.47
N PHE A 597 -14.56 49.95 -16.32
CA PHE A 597 -15.24 50.08 -15.03
C PHE A 597 -14.91 51.44 -14.44
N LYS A 598 -15.95 52.17 -14.03
CA LYS A 598 -15.80 53.49 -13.42
C LYS A 598 -15.15 53.37 -12.04
N GLU A 599 -13.98 54.00 -11.95
CA GLU A 599 -13.32 54.63 -10.81
C GLU A 599 -12.60 53.78 -9.73
N ASN A 600 -11.27 53.73 -9.93
CA ASN A 600 -10.18 53.89 -8.94
C ASN A 600 -9.82 52.73 -7.99
N ASN A 601 -8.82 51.92 -8.40
CA ASN A 601 -7.47 51.81 -7.79
C ASN A 601 -6.90 50.38 -7.85
N ILE A 602 -6.04 50.04 -8.83
CA ILE A 602 -5.11 48.89 -8.70
C ILE A 602 -3.76 49.20 -9.39
N LYS A 603 -2.63 48.85 -8.74
CA LYS A 603 -1.23 49.00 -9.22
C LYS A 603 -0.65 47.65 -9.66
N PHE A 604 0.25 47.64 -10.66
CA PHE A 604 0.83 46.44 -11.33
C PHE A 604 2.34 46.20 -11.02
N PHE A 605 2.84 44.95 -11.13
CA PHE A 605 4.27 44.53 -11.05
C PHE A 605 4.68 43.45 -12.10
N LYS A 606 6.01 43.24 -12.36
CA LYS A 606 6.66 42.73 -13.62
C LYS A 606 7.39 41.35 -13.52
N GLY A 607 7.50 40.58 -14.65
CA GLY A 607 8.48 39.46 -14.87
C GLY A 607 8.59 38.76 -16.30
N ASP A 608 9.77 38.16 -16.66
CA ASP A 608 10.49 37.69 -17.94
C ASP A 608 10.72 36.21 -18.47
N LYS A 609 10.74 36.01 -19.81
CA LYS A 609 10.48 34.80 -20.68
C LYS A 609 11.13 33.42 -20.50
N GLN A 610 10.38 32.38 -20.95
CA GLN A 610 10.81 31.41 -22.00
C GLN A 610 9.67 30.63 -22.75
N GLY A 611 9.71 30.58 -24.10
CA GLY A 611 9.11 29.47 -24.89
C GLY A 611 7.92 29.69 -25.87
N GLY A 612 7.94 30.67 -26.79
CA GLY A 612 7.31 30.65 -28.14
C GLY A 612 5.79 30.42 -28.38
N PHE A 613 5.03 29.80 -27.48
CA PHE A 613 3.60 29.54 -27.59
C PHE A 613 2.91 29.86 -26.27
N THR A 614 1.86 30.68 -26.29
CA THR A 614 1.01 30.93 -25.12
C THR A 614 -0.14 29.93 -25.11
N HIS A 615 -0.11 28.96 -24.20
CA HIS A 615 -1.27 28.13 -23.91
C HIS A 615 -2.14 28.87 -22.88
N ILE A 616 -3.41 29.10 -23.22
CA ILE A 616 -4.42 29.58 -22.28
C ILE A 616 -5.17 28.34 -21.79
N CYS A 617 -4.95 27.95 -20.53
CA CYS A 617 -5.80 26.96 -19.88
C CYS A 617 -7.05 27.68 -19.36
N LEU A 618 -8.21 27.29 -19.87
CA LEU A 618 -9.48 27.57 -19.19
C LEU A 618 -9.66 26.54 -18.08
N PRO A 619 -10.30 26.90 -16.95
CA PRO A 619 -10.58 25.95 -15.89
C PRO A 619 -11.29 24.71 -16.46
N TYR A 620 -10.85 23.52 -16.05
CA TYR A 620 -11.63 22.32 -16.25
C TYR A 620 -12.86 22.43 -15.38
N ALA A 621 -13.99 22.38 -16.04
CA ALA A 621 -15.22 22.96 -15.61
C ALA A 621 -16.24 22.00 -16.22
N GLU A 622 -16.52 20.89 -15.52
CA GLU A 622 -17.58 19.96 -15.92
C GLU A 622 -18.91 20.72 -15.81
N TYR A 623 -19.25 21.51 -16.83
CA TYR A 623 -20.48 22.29 -16.84
C TYR A 623 -21.27 22.02 -18.11
N SER A 624 -22.52 21.63 -17.87
CA SER A 624 -23.55 21.31 -18.84
C SER A 624 -24.32 22.56 -19.33
N ASP A 625 -23.88 23.78 -19.02
CA ASP A 625 -24.63 25.00 -19.31
C ASP A 625 -24.11 25.76 -20.56
N GLU A 626 -24.88 25.69 -21.64
CA GLU A 626 -24.65 26.42 -22.91
C GLU A 626 -24.74 27.94 -22.71
N LYS A 627 -25.48 28.42 -21.71
CA LYS A 627 -25.69 29.87 -21.44
C LYS A 627 -24.49 30.47 -20.71
N ARG A 628 -24.00 29.82 -19.66
CA ARG A 628 -22.78 30.24 -18.93
C ARG A 628 -21.54 30.16 -19.82
N THR A 629 -21.47 29.16 -20.71
CA THR A 629 -20.47 29.07 -21.78
C THR A 629 -20.57 30.27 -22.75
N LYS A 630 -21.78 30.71 -23.11
CA LYS A 630 -22.01 31.90 -23.95
C LYS A 630 -21.64 33.21 -23.26
N ASP A 631 -21.84 33.32 -21.95
CA ASP A 631 -21.50 34.53 -21.18
C ASP A 631 -19.99 34.65 -20.94
N ILE A 632 -19.32 33.52 -20.69
CA ILE A 632 -17.85 33.43 -20.69
C ILE A 632 -17.32 33.75 -22.09
N TYR A 633 -17.93 33.20 -23.15
CA TYR A 633 -17.58 33.50 -24.54
C TYR A 633 -17.74 34.99 -24.88
N LYS A 634 -18.85 35.61 -24.47
CA LYS A 634 -19.10 37.04 -24.70
C LYS A 634 -18.09 37.91 -23.94
N SER A 635 -17.74 37.51 -22.74
CA SER A 635 -16.73 38.19 -21.92
C SER A 635 -15.32 38.05 -22.51
N ILE A 636 -14.95 36.85 -22.98
CA ILE A 636 -13.70 36.59 -23.70
C ILE A 636 -13.66 37.34 -25.03
N SER A 637 -14.74 37.34 -25.81
CA SER A 637 -14.83 38.07 -27.09
C SER A 637 -14.69 39.58 -26.87
N VAL A 638 -15.39 40.15 -25.89
CA VAL A 638 -15.27 41.57 -25.53
C VAL A 638 -13.86 41.92 -25.06
N CYS A 639 -13.21 41.00 -24.32
CA CYS A 639 -11.83 41.17 -23.85
C CYS A 639 -10.79 41.00 -24.98
N LEU A 640 -11.10 40.26 -26.05
CA LEU A 640 -10.24 40.08 -27.23
C LEU A 640 -10.43 41.20 -28.27
N ASP A 641 -11.67 41.68 -28.46
CA ASP A 641 -11.99 42.79 -29.37
C ASP A 641 -11.41 44.13 -28.89
N SER A 642 -11.13 44.24 -27.60
CA SER A 642 -10.46 45.39 -26.98
C SER A 642 -8.93 45.36 -27.10
N ILE A 643 -8.35 44.30 -27.68
CA ILE A 643 -6.90 44.18 -27.94
C ILE A 643 -6.55 44.85 -29.27
N LYS A 644 -5.86 46.00 -29.22
CA LYS A 644 -5.27 46.63 -30.41
C LYS A 644 -3.93 45.99 -30.74
N VAL A 645 -3.83 45.29 -31.87
CA VAL A 645 -2.59 44.71 -32.40
C VAL A 645 -2.13 45.42 -33.69
N PRO A 646 -0.81 45.56 -33.94
CA PRO A 646 -0.31 46.31 -35.09
C PRO A 646 -0.64 45.73 -36.48
N GLN A 647 -1.08 44.47 -36.54
CA GLN A 647 -1.54 43.81 -37.76
C GLN A 647 -2.71 42.87 -37.43
N ALA A 648 -3.76 42.91 -38.25
CA ALA A 648 -4.90 42.02 -38.11
C ALA A 648 -4.45 40.55 -38.19
N LYS A 649 -4.80 39.75 -37.18
CA LYS A 649 -4.59 38.30 -37.18
C LYS A 649 -5.90 37.60 -36.83
N THR A 650 -6.16 36.49 -37.51
CA THR A 650 -7.29 35.61 -37.23
C THR A 650 -6.90 34.60 -36.17
N MET A 651 -7.68 34.49 -35.10
CA MET A 651 -7.51 33.45 -34.08
C MET A 651 -8.66 32.46 -34.19
N THR A 652 -8.35 31.15 -34.18
CA THR A 652 -9.36 30.07 -34.22
C THR A 652 -9.33 29.34 -32.88
N LEU A 653 -10.45 29.33 -32.17
CA LEU A 653 -10.61 28.63 -30.90
C LEU A 653 -11.20 27.24 -31.16
N HIS A 654 -10.57 26.21 -30.59
CA HIS A 654 -10.99 24.81 -30.73
C HIS A 654 -11.49 24.27 -29.40
N PHE A 655 -12.77 23.92 -29.34
CA PHE A 655 -13.34 23.11 -28.27
C PHE A 655 -14.06 21.90 -28.86
N LYS A 656 -14.09 20.79 -28.13
CA LYS A 656 -14.65 19.51 -28.57
C LYS A 656 -16.05 19.76 -29.15
N ASP A 657 -16.17 19.54 -30.46
CA ASP A 657 -17.37 19.66 -31.32
C ASP A 657 -17.91 21.06 -31.69
N MET A 658 -17.19 22.17 -31.42
CA MET A 658 -17.54 23.51 -31.95
C MET A 658 -16.33 24.30 -32.49
N ARG A 659 -16.50 24.96 -33.65
CA ARG A 659 -15.49 25.87 -34.24
C ARG A 659 -16.05 27.27 -34.37
N TYR A 660 -15.38 28.25 -33.77
CA TYR A 660 -15.67 29.67 -33.94
C TYR A 660 -14.40 30.43 -34.37
N GLN A 661 -14.55 31.34 -35.34
CA GLN A 661 -13.49 32.26 -35.79
C GLN A 661 -13.89 33.69 -35.41
N THR A 662 -12.97 34.45 -34.81
CA THR A 662 -13.14 35.89 -34.57
C THR A 662 -11.94 36.68 -35.12
N HIS A 663 -12.20 37.93 -35.53
CA HIS A 663 -11.22 38.87 -36.08
C HIS A 663 -10.72 39.81 -34.97
N ILE A 664 -9.41 40.03 -34.90
CA ILE A 664 -8.82 41.01 -33.96
C ILE A 664 -8.36 42.25 -34.75
N GLY A 665 -9.13 43.35 -34.64
CA GLY A 665 -8.78 44.74 -34.97
C GLY A 665 -9.01 45.23 -36.43
N GLU A 666 -9.54 46.45 -36.57
CA GLU A 666 -9.44 47.31 -37.78
C GLU A 666 -8.47 48.48 -37.53
N CYS A 667 -7.67 48.87 -38.53
CA CYS A 667 -6.75 50.01 -38.46
C CYS A 667 -7.50 51.34 -38.60
N GLU A 668 -7.39 52.24 -37.62
CA GLU A 668 -7.55 53.67 -37.89
C GLU A 668 -6.26 54.19 -38.53
N GLY A 669 -6.32 54.51 -39.82
CA GLY A 669 -5.30 55.32 -40.47
C GLY A 669 -5.43 56.77 -39.99
N GLU A 670 -4.36 57.33 -39.44
CA GLU A 670 -4.22 58.78 -39.30
C GLU A 670 -4.06 59.36 -40.72
N ASP A 671 -5.13 59.96 -41.26
CA ASP A 671 -5.00 60.95 -42.34
C ASP A 671 -4.66 62.30 -41.71
N SER A 672 -3.56 62.88 -42.20
CA SER A 672 -3.47 64.32 -42.43
C SER A 672 -4.54 64.79 -43.42
#